data_AF-A0A956D2X2-F1
#
_entry.id   AF-A0A956D2X2-F1
#
_cell.length_a   1.000
_cell.length_b   1.000
_cell.length_c   1.000
_cell.angle_alpha   90.00
_cell.angle_beta   90.00
_cell.angle_gamma   90.00
#
_symmetry.space_group_name_H-M   'P 1'
#
loop_
_entity.id
_entity.type
_entity.pdbx_description
1 polymer ?
#
loop_
_entity_poly.entity_id
_entity_poly.type
_entity_poly.pdbx_seq_one_letter_code
_entity_poly.pdbx_strand_id
1 'polypeptide(L)'
;MADEPPFNELRWQRATFPTPRHERVHDLLRRLISEGAAHFFADACDIIQREPPFRSTTHLVGHLSREVESALCQVLITLPDAAANLEATDRAKRNKDGHLSKIDAILDALGLSKHPEAGRWRGFTGRTPQAWHGAAHRDDLRRPRRLDETFRARFEQFVDVLHAVLSAAEGSYAKVLAKLDAVCEKATPTDDDVRTLAVHLAPGVTALSHVFDKLSASWIKPLRDLRVFADPPDIEVHADGSFSFPSWPQAHYLRRVAGDAPGDVADTIEALPATRNESVHLTLIEAATALPPAHAARVARHELLWIGDTRWISSLLPKAVGQLVMHLWSGRERECALDVLRAALALSPPDDDESWSGPEARTSAWSYGELAKATLPTIGVDDSPAAIALLLGLVTQAKGEGHVLLRRRVDARGHPGLDEPLEILYAHLRDLLLAEAAHSPEALRTAVKDLESKGSATFDRLALHLLRVHGAVATNLVVERASDPGRLSAGDLDDEMTLMVRDRFPDLEAADRERVFGAIRETTTPEWLREEFDGRLDDGDYVPLGEHRLLKWLHLLRDHLTTDQQREYERLLAAHGPPAAGGSRLQFGPNPPRRAAELADLQDDELLTYLREWEPESEDPFEPSRRGLGQELRAVVERNGARFGQLAREFRGHRPGADHGLS
;
A
#
# COMPACT_ATOMS: atom_id res chain seq x y z
N MET A 1 -5.54 -27.40 8.36
CA MET A 1 -4.31 -27.19 7.57
C MET A 1 -3.32 -26.53 8.51
N ALA A 2 -2.09 -27.04 8.51
CA ALA A 2 -1.15 -26.88 9.61
C ALA A 2 -0.81 -25.41 9.90
N ASP A 3 -0.89 -25.04 11.18
CA ASP A 3 -0.21 -23.90 11.77
C ASP A 3 1.29 -24.06 11.51
N GLU A 4 1.80 -23.38 10.48
CA GLU A 4 3.22 -23.02 10.47
C GLU A 4 3.42 -21.97 11.58
N PRO A 5 4.36 -22.18 12.52
CA PRO A 5 4.66 -21.14 13.50
C PRO A 5 5.14 -19.90 12.75
N PRO A 6 4.80 -18.68 13.18
CA PRO A 6 5.36 -17.47 12.59
C PRO A 6 6.88 -17.61 12.68
N PHE A 7 7.56 -17.47 11.54
CA PHE A 7 9.01 -17.46 11.46
C PHE A 7 9.50 -16.55 12.58
N ASN A 8 10.18 -17.14 13.57
CA ASN A 8 10.88 -16.38 14.59
C ASN A 8 11.81 -15.44 13.83
N GLU A 9 11.49 -14.14 13.80
CA GLU A 9 12.38 -13.11 13.31
C GLU A 9 13.69 -13.29 14.06
N LEU A 10 14.69 -13.87 13.39
CA LEU A 10 16.07 -13.76 13.82
C LEU A 10 16.42 -12.29 13.65
N ARG A 11 16.06 -11.48 14.66
CA ARG A 11 16.52 -10.10 14.78
C ARG A 11 18.03 -10.16 14.82
N TRP A 12 18.68 -9.78 13.72
CA TRP A 12 20.11 -9.51 13.73
C TRP A 12 20.33 -8.40 14.76
N GLN A 13 20.98 -8.74 15.88
CA GLN A 13 21.32 -7.75 16.89
C GLN A 13 22.22 -6.71 16.23
N ARG A 14 21.94 -5.42 16.47
CA ARG A 14 22.82 -4.35 16.00
C ARG A 14 24.22 -4.62 16.56
N ALA A 15 25.18 -4.83 15.67
CA ALA A 15 26.56 -5.10 16.04
C ALA A 15 27.07 -3.98 16.93
N THR A 16 27.57 -4.33 18.12
CA THR A 16 28.18 -3.39 19.05
C THR A 16 29.68 -3.40 18.87
N PHE A 17 30.22 -2.33 18.29
CA PHE A 17 31.65 -2.26 18.01
C PHE A 17 32.44 -1.78 19.24
N PRO A 18 33.58 -2.44 19.55
CA PRO A 18 34.37 -2.09 20.74
C PRO A 18 34.99 -0.68 20.68
N THR A 19 35.21 -0.16 19.47
CA THR A 19 35.83 1.16 19.25
C THR A 19 35.32 1.79 17.95
N PRO A 20 35.43 3.12 17.76
CA PRO A 20 35.14 3.78 16.49
C PRO A 20 35.95 3.23 15.29
N ARG A 21 37.16 2.69 15.53
CA ARG A 21 37.97 2.04 14.48
C ARG A 21 37.28 0.80 13.91
N HIS A 22 36.69 -0.02 14.76
CA HIS A 22 35.98 -1.23 14.36
C HIS A 22 34.73 -0.87 13.56
N GLU A 23 33.97 0.12 14.01
CA GLU A 23 32.82 0.66 13.28
C GLU A 23 33.23 1.18 11.89
N ARG A 24 34.33 1.94 11.81
CA ARG A 24 34.87 2.42 10.53
C ARG A 24 35.27 1.27 9.60
N VAL A 25 35.90 0.21 10.11
CA VAL A 25 36.25 -0.99 9.31
C VAL A 25 34.99 -1.68 8.79
N HIS A 26 33.99 -1.87 9.65
CA HIS A 26 32.70 -2.44 9.26
C HIS A 26 32.04 -1.64 8.14
N ASP A 27 31.97 -0.31 8.29
CA ASP A 27 31.38 0.57 7.27
C ASP A 27 32.12 0.50 5.93
N LEU A 28 33.46 0.45 5.97
CA LEU A 28 34.28 0.33 4.77
C LEU A 28 34.14 -1.05 4.11
N LEU A 29 34.07 -2.14 4.90
CA LEU A 29 33.81 -3.48 4.37
C LEU A 29 32.45 -3.53 3.67
N ARG A 30 31.41 -3.00 4.32
CA ARG A 30 30.05 -2.96 3.77
C ARG A 30 30.02 -2.20 2.45
N ARG A 31 30.67 -1.03 2.39
CA ARG A 31 30.64 -0.12 1.23
C ARG A 31 31.56 -0.50 0.09
N LEU A 32 32.72 -1.10 0.36
CA LEU A 32 33.76 -1.33 -0.65
C LEU A 32 33.87 -2.79 -1.06
N ILE A 33 33.50 -3.74 -0.19
CA ILE A 33 33.75 -5.18 -0.38
C ILE A 33 32.44 -5.93 -0.55
N SER A 34 31.65 -6.05 0.52
CA SER A 34 30.29 -6.61 0.50
C SER A 34 29.63 -6.51 1.88
N GLU A 35 28.31 -6.54 1.89
CA GLU A 35 27.51 -6.66 3.11
C GLU A 35 27.81 -7.96 3.87
N GLY A 36 27.98 -9.09 3.17
CA GLY A 36 28.35 -10.37 3.79
C GLY A 36 29.70 -10.32 4.53
N ALA A 37 30.72 -9.66 3.96
CA ALA A 37 32.00 -9.48 4.63
C ALA A 37 31.87 -8.59 5.88
N ALA A 38 31.00 -7.57 5.83
CA ALA A 38 30.70 -6.74 6.99
C ALA A 38 30.00 -7.54 8.10
N HIS A 39 29.04 -8.41 7.76
CA HIS A 39 28.40 -9.31 8.73
C HIS A 39 29.38 -10.27 9.39
N PHE A 40 30.26 -10.94 8.62
CA PHE A 40 31.28 -11.81 9.20
C PHE A 40 32.24 -11.06 10.13
N PHE A 41 32.57 -9.80 9.81
CA PHE A 41 33.39 -8.96 10.67
C PHE A 41 32.66 -8.55 11.96
N ALA A 42 31.39 -8.17 11.85
CA ALA A 42 30.53 -7.84 13.00
C ALA A 42 30.41 -9.03 13.96
N ASP A 43 30.09 -10.22 13.44
CA ASP A 43 30.01 -11.45 14.23
C ASP A 43 31.34 -11.78 14.93
N ALA A 44 32.47 -11.56 14.26
CA ALA A 44 33.79 -11.76 14.86
C ALA A 44 34.03 -10.80 16.04
N CYS A 45 33.62 -9.55 15.91
CA CYS A 45 33.68 -8.55 16.99
C CYS A 45 32.78 -8.93 18.17
N ASP A 46 31.56 -9.39 17.91
CA ASP A 46 30.63 -9.76 18.98
C ASP A 46 31.09 -11.04 19.70
N ILE A 47 31.52 -12.06 18.96
CA ILE A 47 31.98 -13.34 19.52
C ILE A 47 33.21 -13.15 20.39
N ILE A 48 34.17 -12.31 19.99
CA ILE A 48 35.41 -12.12 20.76
C ILE A 48 35.16 -11.33 22.06
N GLN A 49 34.16 -10.46 22.10
CA GLN A 49 33.81 -9.64 23.27
C GLN A 49 32.89 -10.36 24.27
N ARG A 50 32.30 -11.50 23.89
CA ARG A 50 31.31 -12.19 24.72
C ARG A 50 31.87 -12.66 26.07
N GLU A 51 31.11 -12.39 27.14
CA GLU A 51 31.38 -12.87 28.49
C GLU A 51 30.22 -13.71 29.04
N PRO A 52 30.44 -14.97 29.47
CA PRO A 52 31.68 -15.74 29.31
C PRO A 52 31.92 -16.15 27.84
N PRO A 53 33.18 -16.33 27.41
CA PRO A 53 33.49 -16.67 26.03
C PRO A 53 33.01 -18.10 25.67
N PHE A 54 32.63 -18.31 24.41
CA PHE A 54 32.38 -19.66 23.92
C PHE A 54 33.65 -20.51 23.98
N ARG A 55 33.48 -21.81 24.23
CA ARG A 55 34.59 -22.78 24.27
C ARG A 55 35.37 -22.82 22.95
N SER A 56 34.74 -22.46 21.83
CA SER A 56 35.28 -22.45 20.46
C SER A 56 35.56 -21.05 19.90
N THR A 57 35.59 -20.00 20.74
CA THR A 57 35.73 -18.60 20.29
C THR A 57 36.87 -18.39 19.29
N THR A 58 38.07 -18.90 19.57
CA THR A 58 39.24 -18.75 18.68
C THR A 58 39.06 -19.40 17.31
N HIS A 59 38.30 -20.49 17.25
CA HIS A 59 37.99 -21.23 16.03
C HIS A 59 36.98 -20.48 15.17
N LEU A 60 35.90 -19.97 15.78
CA LEU A 60 34.87 -19.19 15.11
C LEU A 60 35.44 -17.87 14.55
N VAL A 61 36.10 -17.08 15.41
CA VAL A 61 36.72 -15.81 15.00
C VAL A 61 37.80 -16.03 13.95
N GLY A 62 38.56 -17.13 14.06
CA GLY A 62 39.55 -17.51 13.05
C GLY A 62 38.94 -17.80 11.69
N HIS A 63 37.79 -18.48 11.62
CA HIS A 63 37.06 -18.73 10.38
C HIS A 63 36.49 -17.45 9.78
N LEU A 64 35.78 -16.66 10.57
CA LEU A 64 35.21 -15.39 10.13
C LEU A 64 36.29 -14.43 9.58
N SER A 65 37.44 -14.35 10.26
CA SER A 65 38.58 -13.53 9.80
C SER A 65 39.14 -13.98 8.45
N ARG A 66 39.08 -15.29 8.14
CA ARG A 66 39.49 -15.82 6.82
C ARG A 66 38.50 -15.45 5.74
N GLU A 67 37.21 -15.53 6.02
CA GLU A 67 36.17 -15.14 5.06
C GLU A 67 36.28 -13.65 4.72
N VAL A 68 36.46 -12.79 5.73
CA VAL A 68 36.67 -11.35 5.54
C VAL A 68 37.93 -11.07 4.71
N GLU A 69 39.06 -11.71 5.03
CA GLU A 69 40.32 -11.53 4.29
C GLU A 69 40.24 -12.03 2.85
N SER A 70 39.60 -13.18 2.63
CA SER A 70 39.39 -13.75 1.29
C SER A 70 38.52 -12.84 0.43
N ALA A 71 37.41 -12.33 0.98
CA ALA A 71 36.53 -11.38 0.29
C ALA A 71 37.27 -10.07 -0.04
N LEU A 72 38.05 -9.54 0.91
CA LEU A 72 38.91 -8.37 0.71
C LEU A 72 39.87 -8.58 -0.47
N CYS A 73 40.61 -9.70 -0.48
CA CYS A 73 41.53 -10.03 -1.55
C CYS A 73 40.83 -10.21 -2.91
N GLN A 74 39.66 -10.85 -2.93
CA GLN A 74 38.90 -11.10 -4.14
C GLN A 74 38.44 -9.80 -4.81
N VAL A 75 38.04 -8.81 -4.02
CA VAL A 75 37.61 -7.51 -4.55
C VAL A 75 38.80 -6.62 -4.87
N LEU A 76 39.77 -6.48 -3.97
CA LEU A 76 40.87 -5.52 -4.18
C LEU A 76 41.86 -5.94 -5.27
N ILE A 77 41.97 -7.23 -5.60
CA ILE A 77 42.83 -7.65 -6.71
C ILE A 77 42.33 -7.16 -8.07
N THR A 78 41.06 -6.76 -8.19
CA THR A 78 40.52 -6.24 -9.46
C THR A 78 40.93 -4.80 -9.75
N LEU A 79 41.56 -4.11 -8.78
CA LEU A 79 42.18 -2.80 -8.97
C LEU A 79 43.11 -2.86 -10.19
N PRO A 80 43.06 -1.90 -11.13
CA PRO A 80 43.84 -1.96 -12.37
C PRO A 80 45.33 -2.22 -12.13
N ASP A 81 45.91 -1.47 -11.19
CA ASP A 81 47.32 -1.56 -10.82
C ASP A 81 47.62 -2.91 -10.13
N ALA A 82 46.71 -3.45 -9.32
CA ALA A 82 46.89 -4.73 -8.62
C ALA A 82 46.84 -5.92 -9.59
N ALA A 83 45.87 -5.93 -10.49
CA ALA A 83 45.74 -6.97 -11.52
C ALA A 83 46.97 -6.99 -12.42
N ALA A 84 47.44 -5.83 -12.87
CA ALA A 84 48.66 -5.70 -13.69
C ALA A 84 49.91 -6.19 -12.94
N ASN A 85 50.05 -5.83 -11.66
CA ASN A 85 51.15 -6.29 -10.81
C ASN A 85 51.14 -7.81 -10.65
N LEU A 86 49.96 -8.42 -10.44
CA LEU A 86 49.83 -9.87 -10.30
C LEU A 86 50.18 -10.60 -11.61
N GLU A 87 49.66 -10.14 -12.75
CA GLU A 87 49.98 -10.72 -14.06
C GLU A 87 51.48 -10.67 -14.38
N ALA A 88 52.14 -9.54 -14.08
CA ALA A 88 53.58 -9.40 -14.27
C ALA A 88 54.37 -10.39 -13.39
N THR A 89 53.86 -10.67 -12.19
CA THR A 89 54.49 -11.59 -11.23
C THR A 89 54.28 -13.05 -11.62
N ASP A 90 53.07 -13.42 -12.08
CA ASP A 90 52.72 -14.77 -12.55
C ASP A 90 53.50 -15.16 -13.82
N ARG A 91 53.71 -14.20 -14.74
CA ARG A 91 54.58 -14.41 -15.92
C ARG A 91 56.05 -14.63 -15.53
N ALA A 92 56.49 -14.12 -14.38
CA ALA A 92 57.88 -14.18 -13.94
C ALA A 92 58.22 -15.39 -13.05
N LYS A 93 57.25 -16.01 -12.34
CA LYS A 93 57.53 -17.08 -11.36
C LYS A 93 56.44 -18.17 -11.33
N ARG A 94 56.77 -19.37 -11.79
CA ARG A 94 55.86 -20.53 -11.86
C ARG A 94 55.73 -21.36 -10.58
N ASN A 95 56.17 -20.86 -9.40
CA ASN A 95 56.30 -21.71 -8.19
C ASN A 95 56.30 -20.96 -6.83
N LYS A 96 55.52 -19.89 -6.65
CA LYS A 96 55.36 -19.19 -5.36
C LYS A 96 53.93 -19.32 -4.82
N ASP A 97 53.78 -19.16 -3.50
CA ASP A 97 52.49 -19.09 -2.81
C ASP A 97 51.59 -18.04 -3.47
N GLY A 98 50.56 -18.49 -4.17
CA GLY A 98 49.69 -17.64 -4.98
C GLY A 98 48.89 -16.65 -4.15
N HIS A 99 48.69 -16.91 -2.85
CA HIS A 99 47.95 -16.02 -1.97
C HIS A 99 48.79 -14.83 -1.50
N LEU A 100 50.05 -15.06 -1.10
CA LEU A 100 51.00 -13.98 -0.78
C LEU A 100 51.26 -13.07 -1.99
N SER A 101 51.31 -13.64 -3.19
CA SER A 101 51.51 -12.86 -4.42
C SER A 101 50.35 -11.92 -4.71
N LYS A 102 49.10 -12.31 -4.39
CA LYS A 102 47.92 -11.43 -4.47
C LYS A 102 48.02 -10.28 -3.47
N ILE A 103 48.42 -10.56 -2.23
CA ILE A 103 48.56 -9.54 -1.18
C ILE A 103 49.63 -8.53 -1.54
N ASP A 104 50.78 -8.99 -2.04
CA ASP A 104 51.86 -8.11 -2.52
C ASP A 104 51.36 -7.19 -3.65
N ALA A 105 50.65 -7.74 -4.63
CA ALA A 105 50.10 -6.97 -5.73
C ALA A 105 49.10 -5.89 -5.26
N ILE A 106 48.23 -6.21 -4.30
CA ILE A 106 47.27 -5.26 -3.70
C ILE A 106 48.01 -4.18 -2.91
N LEU A 107 48.97 -4.56 -2.06
CA LEU A 107 49.77 -3.62 -1.27
C LEU A 107 50.53 -2.63 -2.16
N ASP A 108 51.12 -3.11 -3.26
CA ASP A 108 51.81 -2.26 -4.23
C ASP A 108 50.85 -1.30 -4.92
N ALA A 109 49.69 -1.78 -5.36
CA ALA A 109 48.66 -0.96 -6.01
C ALA A 109 48.11 0.15 -5.09
N LEU A 110 47.98 -0.14 -3.79
CA LEU A 110 47.51 0.81 -2.79
C LEU A 110 48.63 1.71 -2.23
N GLY A 111 49.87 1.55 -2.68
CA GLY A 111 51.02 2.31 -2.17
C GLY A 111 51.39 1.97 -0.71
N LEU A 112 50.95 0.81 -0.21
CA LEU A 112 51.12 0.37 1.16
C LEU A 112 52.31 -0.57 1.36
N SER A 113 53.12 -0.88 0.33
CA SER A 113 54.21 -1.87 0.42
C SER A 113 55.21 -1.59 1.55
N LYS A 114 55.43 -0.31 1.87
CA LYS A 114 56.32 0.17 2.96
C LYS A 114 55.58 0.51 4.25
N HIS A 115 54.26 0.38 4.28
CA HIS A 115 53.44 0.68 5.45
C HIS A 115 53.69 -0.37 6.56
N PRO A 116 53.69 0.01 7.85
CA PRO A 116 53.92 -0.93 8.96
C PRO A 116 52.99 -2.15 8.92
N GLU A 117 51.73 -1.96 8.54
CA GLU A 117 50.72 -3.02 8.47
C GLU A 117 50.94 -4.01 7.32
N ALA A 118 51.74 -3.67 6.31
CA ALA A 118 52.03 -4.55 5.18
C ALA A 118 52.79 -5.82 5.60
N GLY A 119 53.67 -5.71 6.58
CA GLY A 119 54.33 -6.88 7.19
C GLY A 119 53.35 -7.74 7.97
N ARG A 120 52.39 -7.12 8.66
CA ARG A 120 51.38 -7.83 9.47
C ARG A 120 50.39 -8.59 8.60
N TRP A 121 49.91 -7.98 7.51
CA TRP A 121 49.01 -8.68 6.57
C TRP A 121 49.66 -9.93 5.99
N ARG A 122 50.92 -9.83 5.53
CA ARG A 122 51.69 -11.00 5.09
C ARG A 122 51.78 -12.06 6.19
N GLY A 123 51.97 -11.64 7.43
CA GLY A 123 52.00 -12.49 8.62
C GLY A 123 50.69 -13.23 8.90
N PHE A 124 49.53 -12.72 8.51
CA PHE A 124 48.24 -13.41 8.68
C PHE A 124 47.99 -14.53 7.65
N THR A 125 48.91 -14.71 6.70
CA THR A 125 48.76 -15.65 5.58
C THR A 125 49.90 -16.67 5.51
N GLY A 126 49.71 -17.74 4.74
CA GLY A 126 50.70 -18.81 4.60
C GLY A 126 50.85 -19.71 5.85
N ARG A 127 52.05 -20.26 6.07
CA ARG A 127 52.39 -21.16 7.20
C ARG A 127 53.11 -20.44 8.35
N THR A 128 52.59 -19.29 8.77
CA THR A 128 53.13 -18.55 9.93
C THR A 128 52.35 -18.91 11.20
N PRO A 129 52.94 -18.71 12.41
CA PRO A 129 52.20 -18.84 13.67
C PRO A 129 51.00 -17.89 13.79
N GLN A 130 51.06 -16.77 13.06
CA GLN A 130 50.02 -15.74 13.00
C GLN A 130 48.98 -16.00 11.91
N ALA A 131 49.10 -17.07 11.11
CA ALA A 131 48.17 -17.35 10.03
C ALA A 131 46.79 -17.77 10.55
N TRP A 132 45.72 -17.24 9.94
CA TRP A 132 44.35 -17.59 10.36
C TRP A 132 44.02 -19.07 10.16
N HIS A 133 44.67 -19.77 9.22
CA HIS A 133 44.51 -21.21 9.04
C HIS A 133 44.78 -22.00 10.33
N GLY A 134 45.83 -21.62 11.08
CA GLY A 134 46.09 -22.21 12.38
C GLY A 134 44.94 -21.96 13.33
N ALA A 135 44.50 -20.70 13.52
CA ALA A 135 43.38 -20.36 14.40
C ALA A 135 42.07 -21.07 14.04
N ALA A 136 41.73 -21.07 12.75
CA ALA A 136 40.49 -21.58 12.17
C ALA A 136 40.41 -23.10 12.15
N HIS A 137 41.50 -23.86 12.26
CA HIS A 137 41.42 -25.32 12.31
C HIS A 137 42.02 -25.84 13.62
N ARG A 138 41.48 -26.93 14.15
CA ARG A 138 42.07 -27.62 15.31
C ARG A 138 43.10 -28.63 14.83
N ASP A 139 44.12 -28.85 15.65
CA ASP A 139 45.05 -29.96 15.42
C ASP A 139 44.35 -31.26 15.84
N ASP A 140 43.97 -32.07 14.86
CA ASP A 140 43.45 -33.43 15.09
C ASP A 140 42.21 -33.44 16.03
N LEU A 141 42.11 -34.40 16.96
CA LEU A 141 41.01 -34.52 17.92
C LEU A 141 41.18 -33.66 19.19
N ARG A 142 42.09 -32.68 19.20
CA ARG A 142 42.34 -31.83 20.38
C ARG A 142 41.16 -30.90 20.67
N ARG A 143 41.10 -30.44 21.93
CA ARG A 143 40.12 -29.41 22.36
C ARG A 143 40.38 -28.08 21.64
N PRO A 144 39.35 -27.26 21.39
CA PRO A 144 39.53 -25.92 20.86
C PRO A 144 40.47 -25.09 21.73
N ARG A 145 41.26 -24.21 21.11
CA ARG A 145 42.18 -23.33 21.83
C ARG A 145 41.38 -22.33 22.68
N ARG A 146 41.85 -22.10 23.90
CA ARG A 146 41.25 -21.08 24.76
C ARG A 146 41.50 -19.69 24.18
N LEU A 147 40.55 -18.79 24.39
CA LEU A 147 40.73 -17.37 24.15
C LEU A 147 41.70 -16.83 25.21
N ASP A 148 42.78 -16.21 24.76
CA ASP A 148 43.78 -15.56 25.60
C ASP A 148 44.10 -14.15 25.06
N GLU A 149 44.89 -13.40 25.81
CA GLU A 149 45.25 -12.01 25.44
C GLU A 149 46.08 -11.97 24.14
N THR A 150 46.86 -13.02 23.88
CA THR A 150 47.63 -13.15 22.63
C THR A 150 46.70 -13.19 21.41
N PHE A 151 45.61 -13.96 21.48
CA PHE A 151 44.62 -14.03 20.41
C PHE A 151 43.84 -12.72 20.26
N ARG A 152 43.49 -12.05 21.37
CA ARG A 152 42.85 -10.73 21.34
C ARG A 152 43.72 -9.70 20.63
N ALA A 153 44.97 -9.57 21.06
CA ALA A 153 45.94 -8.66 20.43
C ALA A 153 46.16 -8.96 18.94
N ARG A 154 46.14 -10.25 18.56
CA ARG A 154 46.24 -10.67 17.17
C ARG A 154 45.02 -10.24 16.34
N PHE A 155 43.81 -10.31 16.88
CA PHE A 155 42.60 -9.83 16.20
C PHE A 155 42.65 -8.30 16.04
N GLU A 156 43.08 -7.55 17.05
CA GLU A 156 43.26 -6.10 16.97
C GLU A 156 44.27 -5.68 15.88
N GLN A 157 45.37 -6.43 15.74
CA GLN A 157 46.34 -6.20 14.65
C GLN A 157 45.74 -6.45 13.27
N PHE A 158 44.77 -7.36 13.15
CA PHE A 158 44.06 -7.58 11.88
C PHE A 158 43.07 -6.46 11.59
N VAL A 159 42.41 -5.92 12.62
CA VAL A 159 41.59 -4.70 12.49
C VAL A 159 42.44 -3.52 12.02
N ASP A 160 43.68 -3.37 12.51
CA ASP A 160 44.62 -2.35 12.02
C ASP A 160 44.96 -2.53 10.54
N VAL A 161 45.23 -3.77 10.11
CA VAL A 161 45.46 -4.10 8.70
C VAL A 161 44.24 -3.75 7.85
N LEU A 162 43.05 -4.19 8.25
CA LEU A 162 41.81 -3.90 7.52
C LEU A 162 41.58 -2.39 7.40
N HIS A 163 41.75 -1.65 8.49
CA HIS A 163 41.58 -0.19 8.50
C HIS A 163 42.55 0.49 7.52
N ALA A 164 43.84 0.14 7.54
CA ALA A 164 44.83 0.73 6.64
C ALA A 164 44.56 0.41 5.17
N VAL A 165 44.26 -0.86 4.86
CA VAL A 165 44.02 -1.34 3.49
C VAL A 165 42.73 -0.74 2.92
N LEU A 166 41.63 -0.78 3.67
CA LEU A 166 40.35 -0.26 3.22
C LEU A 166 40.36 1.27 3.07
N SER A 167 41.06 1.99 3.94
CA SER A 167 41.21 3.45 3.81
C SER A 167 42.00 3.83 2.55
N ALA A 168 43.06 3.08 2.22
CA ALA A 168 43.81 3.30 0.97
C ALA A 168 42.98 2.92 -0.28
N ALA A 169 42.17 1.86 -0.17
CA ALA A 169 41.27 1.44 -1.24
C ALA A 169 40.17 2.48 -1.51
N GLU A 170 39.60 3.09 -0.46
CA GLU A 170 38.63 4.20 -0.58
C GLU A 170 39.21 5.35 -1.42
N GLY A 171 40.46 5.76 -1.15
CA GLY A 171 41.16 6.79 -1.91
C GLY A 171 41.48 6.43 -3.36
N SER A 172 41.49 5.13 -3.69
CA SER A 172 41.76 4.61 -5.04
C SER A 172 40.49 4.24 -5.81
N TYR A 173 39.31 4.38 -5.18
CA TYR A 173 38.05 3.86 -5.72
C TYR A 173 37.62 4.52 -7.03
N ALA A 174 37.98 5.78 -7.26
CA ALA A 174 37.71 6.47 -8.52
C ALA A 174 38.32 5.73 -9.74
N LYS A 175 39.48 5.07 -9.58
CA LYS A 175 40.10 4.27 -10.64
C LYS A 175 39.29 3.00 -10.93
N VAL A 176 38.67 2.41 -9.90
CA VAL A 176 37.77 1.26 -10.06
C VAL A 176 36.55 1.68 -10.86
N LEU A 177 35.92 2.80 -10.50
CA LEU A 177 34.76 3.32 -11.23
C LEU A 177 35.09 3.61 -12.70
N ALA A 178 36.24 4.22 -13.01
CA ALA A 178 36.65 4.47 -14.39
C ALA A 178 36.86 3.17 -15.19
N LYS A 179 37.40 2.11 -14.57
CA LYS A 179 37.52 0.80 -15.21
C LYS A 179 36.15 0.16 -15.45
N LEU A 180 35.25 0.26 -14.48
CA LEU A 180 33.88 -0.25 -14.60
C LEU A 180 33.09 0.50 -15.68
N ASP A 181 33.28 1.81 -15.80
CA ASP A 181 32.68 2.64 -16.85
C ASP A 181 33.06 2.13 -18.25
N ALA A 182 34.35 1.90 -18.49
CA ALA A 182 34.85 1.36 -19.75
C ALA A 182 34.30 -0.04 -20.08
N VAL A 183 33.96 -0.85 -19.05
CA VAL A 183 33.28 -2.13 -19.22
C VAL A 183 31.81 -1.91 -19.57
N CYS A 184 31.11 -1.03 -18.85
CA CYS A 184 29.69 -0.75 -19.05
C CYS A 184 29.37 -0.18 -20.44
N GLU A 185 30.28 0.59 -21.04
CA GLU A 185 30.13 1.19 -22.38
C GLU A 185 30.14 0.18 -23.53
N LYS A 186 30.50 -1.09 -23.27
CA LYS A 186 30.57 -2.12 -24.32
C LYS A 186 29.16 -2.54 -24.77
N ALA A 187 28.89 -2.38 -26.07
CA ALA A 187 27.64 -2.78 -26.71
C ALA A 187 27.42 -4.30 -26.80
N THR A 188 28.48 -5.10 -26.64
CA THR A 188 28.41 -6.56 -26.63
C THR A 188 29.35 -7.08 -25.55
N PRO A 189 28.85 -7.33 -24.33
CA PRO A 189 29.67 -7.82 -23.23
C PRO A 189 30.23 -9.21 -23.54
N THR A 190 31.52 -9.43 -23.24
CA THR A 190 32.15 -10.74 -23.29
C THR A 190 32.03 -11.46 -21.94
N ASP A 191 32.25 -12.78 -21.90
CA ASP A 191 32.28 -13.52 -20.63
C ASP A 191 33.31 -12.96 -19.63
N ASP A 192 34.38 -12.34 -20.13
CA ASP A 192 35.41 -11.71 -19.30
C ASP A 192 34.96 -10.38 -18.69
N ASP A 193 34.21 -9.60 -19.46
CA ASP A 193 33.56 -8.38 -18.99
C ASP A 193 32.53 -8.68 -17.90
N VAL A 194 31.75 -9.74 -18.12
CA VAL A 194 30.75 -10.24 -17.19
C VAL A 194 31.39 -10.71 -15.88
N ARG A 195 32.49 -11.48 -15.94
CA ARG A 195 33.26 -11.87 -14.74
C ARG A 195 33.87 -10.67 -14.01
N THR A 196 34.40 -9.71 -14.76
CA THR A 196 35.00 -8.49 -14.18
C THR A 196 33.96 -7.69 -13.41
N LEU A 197 32.77 -7.52 -14.00
CA LEU A 197 31.69 -6.76 -13.42
C LEU A 197 31.05 -7.48 -12.22
N ALA A 198 30.88 -8.81 -12.30
CA ALA A 198 30.29 -9.63 -11.24
C ALA A 198 30.97 -9.48 -9.87
N VAL A 199 32.30 -9.27 -9.83
CA VAL A 199 33.04 -9.07 -8.58
C VAL A 199 32.58 -7.80 -7.83
N HIS A 200 32.06 -6.81 -8.56
CA HIS A 200 31.62 -5.53 -8.02
C HIS A 200 30.10 -5.42 -7.87
N LEU A 201 29.36 -6.49 -8.15
CA LEU A 201 27.91 -6.55 -8.03
C LEU A 201 27.44 -7.17 -6.70
N ALA A 202 28.34 -7.41 -5.75
CA ALA A 202 27.95 -7.93 -4.44
C ALA A 202 27.03 -6.93 -3.69
N PRO A 203 26.06 -7.42 -2.89
CA PRO A 203 25.20 -6.57 -2.08
C PRO A 203 25.98 -5.60 -1.19
N GLY A 204 25.47 -4.38 -1.03
CA GLY A 204 26.04 -3.32 -0.19
C GLY A 204 27.19 -2.49 -0.81
N VAL A 205 27.73 -2.92 -1.96
CA VAL A 205 28.88 -2.24 -2.59
C VAL A 205 28.46 -0.91 -3.24
N THR A 206 29.22 0.14 -2.99
CA THR A 206 28.95 1.51 -3.49
C THR A 206 28.92 1.59 -5.03
N ALA A 207 29.72 0.77 -5.72
CA ALA A 207 29.75 0.70 -7.17
C ALA A 207 28.48 0.09 -7.78
N LEU A 208 27.66 -0.64 -7.01
CA LEU A 208 26.49 -1.36 -7.51
C LEU A 208 25.53 -0.40 -8.23
N SER A 209 25.08 0.66 -7.55
CA SER A 209 24.18 1.65 -8.14
C SER A 209 24.80 2.36 -9.34
N HIS A 210 26.08 2.77 -9.21
CA HIS A 210 26.82 3.45 -10.28
C HIS A 210 26.91 2.60 -11.55
N VAL A 211 27.18 1.30 -11.41
CA VAL A 211 27.24 0.37 -12.54
C VAL A 211 25.86 0.23 -13.18
N PHE A 212 24.83 -0.08 -12.38
CA PHE A 212 23.46 -0.26 -12.89
C PHE A 212 22.87 0.99 -13.54
N ASP A 213 23.32 2.18 -13.17
CA ASP A 213 22.94 3.43 -13.84
C ASP A 213 23.50 3.55 -15.27
N LYS A 214 24.59 2.86 -15.60
CA LYS A 214 25.30 2.98 -16.88
C LYS A 214 25.10 1.81 -17.84
N LEU A 215 24.68 0.65 -17.35
CA LEU A 215 24.53 -0.55 -18.18
C LEU A 215 23.49 -0.35 -19.31
N SER A 216 23.79 -0.87 -20.49
CA SER A 216 22.83 -0.94 -21.60
C SER A 216 22.02 -2.23 -21.56
N ALA A 217 20.91 -2.29 -22.30
CA ALA A 217 20.01 -3.45 -22.34
C ALA A 217 20.68 -4.78 -22.75
N SER A 218 21.82 -4.73 -23.46
CA SER A 218 22.58 -5.94 -23.85
C SER A 218 23.10 -6.74 -22.65
N TRP A 219 23.12 -6.15 -21.46
CA TRP A 219 23.58 -6.78 -20.23
C TRP A 219 22.51 -7.58 -19.48
N ILE A 220 21.22 -7.49 -19.84
CA ILE A 220 20.15 -8.19 -19.13
C ILE A 220 20.39 -9.71 -19.10
N LYS A 221 20.60 -10.34 -20.26
CA LYS A 221 20.80 -11.80 -20.35
C LYS A 221 22.05 -12.27 -19.60
N PRO A 222 23.25 -11.68 -19.83
CA PRO A 222 24.43 -12.08 -19.07
C PRO A 222 24.27 -11.96 -17.55
N LEU A 223 23.62 -10.89 -17.07
CA LEU A 223 23.39 -10.70 -15.63
C LEU A 223 22.37 -11.69 -15.07
N ARG A 224 21.35 -12.06 -15.85
CA ARG A 224 20.39 -13.09 -15.49
C ARG A 224 21.05 -14.47 -15.40
N ASP A 225 21.92 -14.82 -16.33
CA ASP A 225 22.68 -16.09 -16.31
C ASP A 225 23.61 -16.17 -15.09
N LEU A 226 24.14 -15.03 -14.64
CA LEU A 226 24.90 -14.90 -13.38
C LEU A 226 24.04 -14.87 -12.11
N ARG A 227 22.71 -14.93 -12.22
CA ARG A 227 21.77 -14.84 -11.08
C ARG A 227 21.87 -13.54 -10.27
N VAL A 228 22.25 -12.43 -10.90
CA VAL A 228 22.37 -11.12 -10.24
C VAL A 228 21.01 -10.57 -9.76
N PHE A 229 19.92 -11.03 -10.37
CA PHE A 229 18.55 -10.67 -10.00
C PHE A 229 17.90 -11.64 -9.01
N ALA A 230 18.62 -12.67 -8.55
CA ALA A 230 18.02 -13.78 -7.81
C ALA A 230 17.75 -13.51 -6.32
N ASP A 231 18.15 -12.35 -5.81
CA ASP A 231 18.03 -11.99 -4.39
C ASP A 231 17.56 -10.53 -4.24
N PRO A 232 16.28 -10.23 -4.54
CA PRO A 232 15.72 -8.91 -4.27
C PRO A 232 15.70 -8.65 -2.75
N PRO A 233 16.06 -7.43 -2.28
CA PRO A 233 16.08 -7.12 -0.86
C PRO A 233 14.67 -7.18 -0.29
N ASP A 234 14.55 -7.71 0.94
CA ASP A 234 13.32 -7.66 1.73
C ASP A 234 13.27 -6.38 2.58
N ILE A 235 12.17 -6.18 3.32
CA ILE A 235 12.00 -5.08 4.27
C ILE A 235 13.06 -5.17 5.38
N GLU A 236 13.72 -4.06 5.68
CA GLU A 236 14.62 -3.94 6.82
C GLU A 236 13.86 -3.42 8.04
N VAL A 237 13.78 -4.20 9.11
CA VAL A 237 13.18 -3.78 10.39
C VAL A 237 14.27 -3.26 11.32
N HIS A 238 14.09 -2.04 11.81
CA HIS A 238 15.00 -1.37 12.73
C HIS A 238 14.69 -1.74 14.19
N ALA A 239 15.66 -1.51 15.08
CA ALA A 239 15.57 -1.91 16.49
C ALA A 239 14.45 -1.21 17.28
N ASP A 240 14.00 -0.04 16.81
CA ASP A 240 12.89 0.73 17.37
C ASP A 240 11.51 0.27 16.87
N GLY A 241 11.47 -0.76 16.03
CA GLY A 241 10.23 -1.28 15.42
C GLY A 241 9.80 -0.53 14.16
N SER A 242 10.52 0.52 13.76
CA SER A 242 10.34 1.11 12.43
C SER A 242 10.90 0.17 11.35
N PHE A 243 10.51 0.38 10.10
CA PHE A 243 11.03 -0.39 8.97
C PHE A 243 11.40 0.54 7.82
N SER A 244 12.27 0.05 6.94
CA SER A 244 12.65 0.72 5.71
C SER A 244 12.61 -0.23 4.53
N PHE A 245 12.55 0.36 3.34
CA PHE A 245 12.57 -0.33 2.06
C PHE A 245 13.94 -0.12 1.41
N PRO A 246 14.87 -1.10 1.49
CA PRO A 246 16.19 -0.95 0.90
C PRO A 246 16.11 -0.72 -0.61
N SER A 247 16.93 0.19 -1.13
CA SER A 247 17.01 0.44 -2.57
C SER A 247 17.56 -0.77 -3.31
N TRP A 248 16.98 -1.07 -4.47
CA TRP A 248 17.45 -2.14 -5.35
C TRP A 248 17.81 -1.61 -6.74
N PRO A 249 19.09 -1.26 -6.98
CA PRO A 249 19.55 -0.70 -8.27
C PRO A 249 19.22 -1.54 -9.50
N GLN A 250 19.18 -2.85 -9.32
CA GLN A 250 18.77 -3.83 -10.33
C GLN A 250 17.36 -3.55 -10.87
N ALA A 251 16.40 -3.24 -10.00
CA ALA A 251 15.04 -2.88 -10.39
C ALA A 251 15.02 -1.56 -11.18
N HIS A 252 15.75 -0.55 -10.72
CA HIS A 252 15.87 0.73 -11.41
C HIS A 252 16.50 0.59 -12.80
N TYR A 253 17.47 -0.31 -12.93
CA TYR A 253 18.06 -0.69 -14.20
C TYR A 253 17.02 -1.30 -15.15
N LEU A 254 16.25 -2.30 -14.70
CA LEU A 254 15.18 -2.91 -15.51
C LEU A 254 14.15 -1.88 -15.97
N ARG A 255 13.74 -0.96 -15.10
CA ARG A 255 12.85 0.17 -15.46
C ARG A 255 13.47 1.04 -16.56
N ARG A 256 14.75 1.39 -16.44
CA ARG A 256 15.43 2.28 -17.40
C ARG A 256 15.54 1.66 -18.79
N VAL A 257 15.83 0.36 -18.88
CA VAL A 257 16.03 -0.34 -20.16
C VAL A 257 14.76 -1.01 -20.70
N ALA A 258 13.61 -0.82 -20.05
CA ALA A 258 12.33 -1.42 -20.44
C ALA A 258 11.96 -1.15 -21.90
N GLY A 259 12.19 0.08 -22.39
CA GLY A 259 11.91 0.45 -23.77
C GLY A 259 12.86 -0.18 -24.79
N ASP A 260 14.11 -0.47 -24.40
CA ASP A 260 15.17 -0.93 -25.30
C ASP A 260 15.14 -2.45 -25.52
N ALA A 261 14.81 -3.23 -24.49
CA ALA A 261 14.70 -4.69 -24.57
C ALA A 261 13.46 -5.22 -23.83
N PRO A 262 12.23 -4.97 -24.35
CA PRO A 262 11.01 -5.25 -23.60
C PRO A 262 10.80 -6.71 -23.22
N GLY A 263 11.13 -7.64 -24.13
CA GLY A 263 11.00 -9.07 -23.89
C GLY A 263 11.96 -9.56 -22.79
N ASP A 264 13.22 -9.12 -22.84
CA ASP A 264 14.22 -9.53 -21.86
C ASP A 264 13.94 -8.96 -20.47
N VAL A 265 13.40 -7.74 -20.39
CA VAL A 265 12.95 -7.15 -19.12
C VAL A 265 11.77 -7.92 -18.55
N ALA A 266 10.72 -8.18 -19.35
CA ALA A 266 9.56 -8.96 -18.89
C ALA A 266 9.95 -10.36 -18.41
N ASP A 267 10.76 -11.09 -19.19
CA ASP A 267 11.28 -12.41 -18.82
C ASP A 267 12.09 -12.40 -17.52
N THR A 268 12.82 -11.30 -17.25
CA THR A 268 13.60 -11.16 -16.03
C THR A 268 12.72 -10.86 -14.83
N ILE A 269 11.72 -9.98 -14.97
CA ILE A 269 10.80 -9.62 -13.89
C ILE A 269 9.95 -10.82 -13.48
N GLU A 270 9.42 -11.58 -14.45
CA GLU A 270 8.61 -12.79 -14.18
C GLU A 270 9.36 -13.90 -13.44
N ALA A 271 10.70 -13.92 -13.55
CA ALA A 271 11.54 -14.89 -12.90
C ALA A 271 12.02 -14.45 -11.49
N LEU A 272 11.62 -13.25 -11.03
CA LEU A 272 12.03 -12.74 -9.73
C LEU A 272 11.38 -13.55 -8.59
N PRO A 273 12.12 -13.81 -7.51
CA PRO A 273 11.52 -14.28 -6.26
C PRO A 273 10.59 -13.21 -5.66
N ALA A 274 9.66 -13.67 -4.82
CA ALA A 274 8.82 -12.76 -4.03
C ALA A 274 9.66 -11.94 -3.03
N THR A 275 9.28 -10.69 -2.82
CA THR A 275 9.81 -9.79 -1.78
C THR A 275 8.64 -9.03 -1.16
N ARG A 276 8.80 -8.52 0.08
CA ARG A 276 7.83 -7.60 0.68
C ARG A 276 8.21 -6.14 0.47
N ASN A 277 9.35 -5.88 -0.17
CA ASN A 277 9.86 -4.55 -0.38
C ASN A 277 9.03 -3.77 -1.40
N GLU A 278 8.13 -2.91 -0.91
CA GLU A 278 7.22 -2.12 -1.74
C GLU A 278 7.95 -1.23 -2.77
N SER A 279 9.16 -0.75 -2.45
CA SER A 279 9.93 0.08 -3.39
C SER A 279 10.36 -0.69 -4.65
N VAL A 280 10.58 -2.00 -4.51
CA VAL A 280 10.84 -2.90 -5.64
C VAL A 280 9.59 -2.99 -6.50
N HIS A 281 8.44 -3.33 -5.91
CA HIS A 281 7.15 -3.44 -6.63
C HIS A 281 6.77 -2.14 -7.35
N LEU A 282 6.93 -0.98 -6.71
CA LEU A 282 6.73 0.32 -7.36
C LEU A 282 7.59 0.44 -8.63
N THR A 283 8.88 0.10 -8.52
CA THR A 283 9.80 0.19 -9.65
C THR A 283 9.45 -0.81 -10.76
N LEU A 284 8.97 -2.01 -10.42
CA LEU A 284 8.53 -3.03 -11.38
C LEU A 284 7.25 -2.59 -12.12
N ILE A 285 6.30 -1.97 -11.43
CA ILE A 285 5.08 -1.40 -12.02
C ILE A 285 5.43 -0.23 -12.96
N GLU A 286 6.36 0.64 -12.56
CA GLU A 286 6.87 1.70 -13.43
C GLU A 286 7.59 1.13 -14.65
N ALA A 287 8.36 0.06 -14.49
CA ALA A 287 8.99 -0.65 -15.61
C ALA A 287 7.93 -1.21 -16.56
N ALA A 288 6.89 -1.88 -16.03
CA ALA A 288 5.79 -2.42 -16.81
C ALA A 288 5.06 -1.34 -17.62
N THR A 289 4.87 -0.15 -17.03
CA THR A 289 4.23 0.99 -17.71
C THR A 289 5.06 1.51 -18.90
N ALA A 290 6.38 1.29 -18.90
CA ALA A 290 7.26 1.63 -20.02
C ALA A 290 7.36 0.53 -21.10
N LEU A 291 6.88 -0.69 -20.83
CA LEU A 291 6.88 -1.80 -21.79
C LEU A 291 5.74 -1.67 -22.80
N PRO A 292 5.84 -2.26 -24.02
CA PRO A 292 4.68 -2.48 -24.87
C PRO A 292 3.59 -3.29 -24.16
N PRO A 293 2.29 -3.06 -24.44
CA PRO A 293 1.19 -3.61 -23.65
C PRO A 293 1.24 -5.12 -23.40
N ALA A 294 1.56 -5.92 -24.42
CA ALA A 294 1.65 -7.38 -24.27
C ALA A 294 2.73 -7.82 -23.28
N HIS A 295 3.85 -7.10 -23.20
CA HIS A 295 4.91 -7.37 -22.21
C HIS A 295 4.55 -6.80 -20.84
N ALA A 296 3.94 -5.61 -20.80
CA ALA A 296 3.41 -5.01 -19.58
C ALA A 296 2.40 -5.93 -18.89
N ALA A 297 1.51 -6.59 -19.65
CA ALA A 297 0.51 -7.50 -19.11
C ALA A 297 1.14 -8.73 -18.43
N ARG A 298 2.25 -9.24 -18.95
CA ARG A 298 2.95 -10.37 -18.31
C ARG A 298 3.55 -9.96 -16.96
N VAL A 299 4.21 -8.80 -16.90
CA VAL A 299 4.72 -8.24 -15.65
C VAL A 299 3.58 -7.92 -14.68
N ALA A 300 2.48 -7.35 -15.16
CA ALA A 300 1.32 -7.02 -14.34
C ALA A 300 0.71 -8.26 -13.66
N ARG A 301 0.68 -9.42 -14.33
CA ARG A 301 0.25 -10.69 -13.72
C ARG A 301 1.19 -11.18 -12.62
N HIS A 302 2.49 -10.95 -12.76
CA HIS A 302 3.45 -11.23 -11.69
C HIS A 302 3.17 -10.34 -10.46
N GLU A 303 3.03 -9.02 -10.67
CA GLU A 303 2.76 -8.06 -9.60
C GLU A 303 1.38 -8.24 -8.94
N LEU A 304 0.40 -8.76 -9.69
CA LEU A 304 -0.95 -9.04 -9.19
C LEU A 304 -0.94 -9.96 -7.96
N LEU A 305 -0.01 -10.94 -7.93
CA LEU A 305 0.13 -11.86 -6.80
C LEU A 305 0.45 -11.11 -5.50
N TRP A 306 1.39 -10.17 -5.57
CA TRP A 306 1.79 -9.37 -4.41
C TRP A 306 0.73 -8.33 -4.03
N ILE A 307 0.12 -7.64 -5.02
CA ILE A 307 -0.96 -6.67 -4.77
C ILE A 307 -2.15 -7.35 -4.06
N GLY A 308 -2.48 -8.58 -4.44
CA GLY A 308 -3.56 -9.35 -3.83
C GLY A 308 -3.28 -9.84 -2.40
N ASP A 309 -2.02 -10.04 -2.05
CA ASP A 309 -1.61 -10.57 -0.74
C ASP A 309 -1.27 -9.47 0.28
N THR A 310 -0.78 -8.31 -0.16
CA THR A 310 -0.32 -7.24 0.76
C THR A 310 -1.46 -6.55 1.52
N ARG A 311 -1.39 -6.52 2.86
CA ARG A 311 -2.40 -5.88 3.71
C ARG A 311 -2.50 -4.36 3.51
N TRP A 312 -1.39 -3.71 3.20
CA TRP A 312 -1.34 -2.25 3.03
C TRP A 312 -0.36 -1.84 1.94
N ILE A 313 -0.68 -0.73 1.28
CA ILE A 313 0.02 -0.14 0.16
C ILE A 313 0.22 1.36 0.42
N SER A 314 1.46 1.83 0.35
CA SER A 314 1.82 3.23 0.55
C SER A 314 1.24 4.15 -0.52
N SER A 315 1.33 5.47 -0.30
CA SER A 315 0.61 6.46 -1.11
C SER A 315 1.10 6.61 -2.56
N LEU A 316 2.30 6.15 -2.90
CA LEU A 316 2.86 6.31 -4.26
C LEU A 316 2.38 5.21 -5.21
N LEU A 317 2.14 4.01 -4.69
CA LEU A 317 1.82 2.85 -5.51
C LEU A 317 0.47 2.95 -6.24
N PRO A 318 -0.64 3.44 -5.63
CA PRO A 318 -1.93 3.52 -6.30
C PRO A 318 -1.88 4.37 -7.57
N LYS A 319 -1.06 5.43 -7.57
CA LYS A 319 -0.84 6.26 -8.77
C LYS A 319 -0.14 5.46 -9.88
N ALA A 320 0.91 4.73 -9.56
CA ALA A 320 1.64 3.89 -10.52
C ALA A 320 0.75 2.76 -11.05
N VAL A 321 -0.04 2.12 -10.18
CA VAL A 321 -1.05 1.11 -10.56
C VAL A 321 -2.07 1.71 -11.53
N GLY A 322 -2.61 2.89 -11.24
CA GLY A 322 -3.56 3.56 -12.14
C GLY A 322 -2.96 3.83 -13.53
N GLN A 323 -1.69 4.25 -13.60
CA GLN A 323 -0.99 4.44 -14.87
C GLN A 323 -0.82 3.13 -15.63
N LEU A 324 -0.44 2.04 -14.95
CA LEU A 324 -0.32 0.71 -15.55
C LEU A 324 -1.68 0.21 -16.07
N VAL A 325 -2.75 0.34 -15.28
CA VAL A 325 -4.12 -0.03 -15.68
C VAL A 325 -4.53 0.70 -16.95
N MET A 326 -4.33 2.01 -17.01
CA MET A 326 -4.68 2.80 -18.20
C MET A 326 -3.82 2.45 -19.42
N HIS A 327 -2.53 2.15 -19.21
CA HIS A 327 -1.63 1.68 -20.26
C HIS A 327 -2.11 0.35 -20.85
N LEU A 328 -2.38 -0.65 -20.00
CA LEU A 328 -2.92 -1.95 -20.42
C LEU A 328 -4.27 -1.82 -21.13
N TRP A 329 -5.16 -0.99 -20.59
CA TRP A 329 -6.48 -0.73 -21.16
C TRP A 329 -6.38 -0.18 -22.58
N SER A 330 -5.58 0.87 -22.78
CA SER A 330 -5.33 1.47 -24.10
C SER A 330 -4.65 0.51 -25.07
N GLY A 331 -3.84 -0.41 -24.53
CA GLY A 331 -3.12 -1.44 -25.26
C GLY A 331 -3.93 -2.68 -25.62
N ARG A 332 -5.25 -2.70 -25.35
CA ARG A 332 -6.18 -3.83 -25.55
C ARG A 332 -5.94 -5.04 -24.64
N GLU A 333 -5.11 -4.92 -23.61
CA GLU A 333 -4.92 -5.95 -22.57
C GLU A 333 -5.97 -5.76 -21.45
N ARG A 334 -7.25 -5.71 -21.85
CA ARG A 334 -8.38 -5.28 -20.99
C ARG A 334 -8.61 -6.17 -19.78
N GLU A 335 -8.56 -7.49 -19.96
CA GLU A 335 -8.76 -8.44 -18.86
C GLU A 335 -7.70 -8.26 -17.77
N CYS A 336 -6.43 -8.19 -18.18
CA CYS A 336 -5.32 -7.94 -17.24
C CYS A 336 -5.45 -6.59 -16.53
N ALA A 337 -5.88 -5.53 -17.24
CA ALA A 337 -6.12 -4.22 -16.63
C ALA A 337 -7.22 -4.29 -15.55
N LEU A 338 -8.31 -5.01 -15.81
CA LEU A 338 -9.40 -5.19 -14.86
C LEU A 338 -8.99 -6.04 -13.66
N ASP A 339 -8.16 -7.06 -13.84
CA ASP A 339 -7.68 -7.90 -12.74
C ASP A 339 -6.78 -7.11 -11.78
N VAL A 340 -5.85 -6.33 -12.32
CA VAL A 340 -5.00 -5.41 -11.52
C VAL A 340 -5.85 -4.39 -10.78
N LEU A 341 -6.81 -3.77 -11.48
CA LEU A 341 -7.68 -2.76 -10.87
C LEU A 341 -8.57 -3.39 -9.77
N ARG A 342 -9.07 -4.60 -9.99
CA ARG A 342 -9.87 -5.33 -8.99
C ARG A 342 -9.06 -5.60 -7.74
N ALA A 343 -7.82 -6.09 -7.86
CA ALA A 343 -6.97 -6.34 -6.71
C ALA A 343 -6.62 -5.05 -5.95
N ALA A 344 -6.34 -3.95 -6.68
CA ALA A 344 -5.98 -2.67 -6.07
C ALA A 344 -7.15 -1.95 -5.38
N LEU A 345 -8.38 -2.12 -5.89
CA LEU A 345 -9.60 -1.54 -5.31
C LEU A 345 -10.34 -2.49 -4.35
N ALA A 346 -9.83 -3.72 -4.15
CA ALA A 346 -10.44 -4.70 -3.25
C ALA A 346 -10.51 -4.15 -1.83
N LEU A 347 -11.66 -4.39 -1.19
CA LEU A 347 -11.90 -4.06 0.20
C LEU A 347 -11.87 -5.36 1.02
N SER A 348 -11.17 -5.33 2.15
CA SER A 348 -11.15 -6.42 3.10
C SER A 348 -12.29 -6.25 4.12
N PRO A 349 -12.91 -7.35 4.59
CA PRO A 349 -13.82 -7.26 5.73
C PRO A 349 -13.05 -6.73 6.95
N PRO A 350 -13.75 -6.06 7.90
CA PRO A 350 -13.12 -5.61 9.14
C PRO A 350 -12.50 -6.79 9.91
N ASP A 351 -11.37 -6.54 10.59
CA ASP A 351 -10.62 -7.56 11.35
C ASP A 351 -11.38 -8.08 12.59
N ASP A 352 -12.35 -7.31 13.12
CA ASP A 352 -13.16 -7.65 14.30
C ASP A 352 -14.66 -7.53 14.00
N ASP A 353 -15.43 -8.58 14.33
CA ASP A 353 -16.91 -8.59 14.29
C ASP A 353 -17.54 -7.55 15.25
N GLU A 354 -16.77 -7.04 16.23
CA GLU A 354 -17.21 -6.05 17.23
C GLU A 354 -16.91 -4.59 16.83
N SER A 355 -16.19 -4.37 15.73
CA SER A 355 -15.81 -3.02 15.29
C SER A 355 -16.89 -2.37 14.44
N TRP A 356 -17.29 -1.15 14.80
CA TRP A 356 -18.08 -0.25 13.94
C TRP A 356 -17.29 0.23 12.70
N SER A 357 -16.07 -0.28 12.45
CA SER A 357 -15.27 0.08 11.28
C SER A 357 -15.84 -0.53 10.01
N GLY A 358 -15.98 0.30 8.97
CA GLY A 358 -16.31 -0.15 7.62
C GLY A 358 -15.23 -1.06 7.03
N PRO A 359 -15.52 -1.68 5.87
CA PRO A 359 -14.54 -2.49 5.16
C PRO A 359 -13.29 -1.67 4.81
N GLU A 360 -12.12 -2.28 4.99
CA GLU A 360 -10.83 -1.60 4.91
C GLU A 360 -10.27 -1.66 3.47
N ALA A 361 -9.87 -0.51 2.95
CA ALA A 361 -9.07 -0.45 1.74
C ALA A 361 -7.59 -0.69 2.06
N ARG A 362 -6.85 -1.24 1.09
CA ARG A 362 -5.40 -1.46 1.19
C ARG A 362 -4.57 -0.18 1.15
N THR A 363 -5.20 0.99 1.03
CA THR A 363 -4.52 2.29 0.96
C THR A 363 -5.41 3.37 1.59
N SER A 364 -4.87 4.58 1.73
CA SER A 364 -5.65 5.70 2.28
C SER A 364 -6.88 6.01 1.43
N ALA A 365 -7.96 6.49 2.05
CA ALA A 365 -9.19 6.88 1.33
C ALA A 365 -8.94 7.92 0.22
N TRP A 366 -7.96 8.81 0.43
CA TRP A 366 -7.54 9.77 -0.59
C TRP A 366 -6.89 9.09 -1.81
N SER A 367 -5.90 8.21 -1.58
CA SER A 367 -5.23 7.48 -2.66
C SER A 367 -6.18 6.54 -3.39
N TYR A 368 -7.11 5.93 -2.67
CA TYR A 368 -8.19 5.10 -3.21
C TYR A 368 -9.07 5.91 -4.17
N GLY A 369 -9.54 7.07 -3.72
CA GLY A 369 -10.36 7.97 -4.52
C GLY A 369 -9.65 8.48 -5.78
N GLU A 370 -8.36 8.80 -5.68
CA GLU A 370 -7.59 9.22 -6.86
C GLU A 370 -7.38 8.08 -7.87
N LEU A 371 -7.13 6.85 -7.41
CA LEU A 371 -7.07 5.67 -8.28
C LEU A 371 -8.40 5.41 -8.98
N ALA A 372 -9.51 5.40 -8.23
CA ALA A 372 -10.85 5.21 -8.75
C ALA A 372 -11.20 6.27 -9.81
N LYS A 373 -10.97 7.54 -9.49
CA LYS A 373 -11.20 8.69 -10.38
C LYS A 373 -10.35 8.66 -11.65
N ALA A 374 -9.11 8.18 -11.57
CA ALA A 374 -8.21 8.10 -12.71
C ALA A 374 -8.57 6.98 -13.71
N THR A 375 -9.24 5.93 -13.24
CA THR A 375 -9.45 4.69 -14.02
C THR A 375 -10.92 4.45 -14.39
N LEU A 376 -11.83 4.46 -13.42
CA LEU A 376 -13.22 4.03 -13.59
C LEU A 376 -14.01 4.84 -14.63
N PRO A 377 -13.90 6.18 -14.73
CA PRO A 377 -14.66 6.92 -15.74
C PRO A 377 -14.27 6.54 -17.17
N THR A 378 -12.97 6.35 -17.44
CA THR A 378 -12.50 6.01 -18.78
C THR A 378 -12.92 4.59 -19.16
N ILE A 379 -12.78 3.63 -18.24
CA ILE A 379 -13.22 2.24 -18.45
C ILE A 379 -14.74 2.20 -18.64
N GLY A 380 -15.50 2.95 -17.83
CA GLY A 380 -16.96 3.02 -17.94
C GLY A 380 -17.45 3.59 -19.26
N VAL A 381 -16.77 4.58 -19.84
CA VAL A 381 -17.14 5.12 -21.16
C VAL A 381 -16.80 4.16 -22.31
N ASP A 382 -15.71 3.41 -22.20
CA ASP A 382 -15.25 2.50 -23.26
C ASP A 382 -15.94 1.12 -23.20
N ASP A 383 -16.26 0.62 -22.00
CA ASP A 383 -16.88 -0.68 -21.76
C ASP A 383 -17.72 -0.66 -20.46
N SER A 384 -18.89 -0.02 -20.52
CA SER A 384 -19.81 0.07 -19.37
C SER A 384 -20.14 -1.28 -18.74
N PRO A 385 -20.46 -2.35 -19.50
CA PRO A 385 -20.79 -3.65 -18.92
C PRO A 385 -19.64 -4.23 -18.07
N ALA A 386 -18.39 -4.12 -18.54
CA ALA A 386 -17.23 -4.58 -17.78
C ALA A 386 -17.00 -3.75 -16.50
N ALA A 387 -17.15 -2.42 -16.60
CA ALA A 387 -17.02 -1.53 -15.45
C ALA A 387 -18.12 -1.77 -14.39
N ILE A 388 -19.38 -1.97 -14.81
CA ILE A 388 -20.50 -2.33 -13.93
C ILE A 388 -20.20 -3.67 -13.23
N ALA A 389 -19.76 -4.69 -13.98
CA ALA A 389 -19.45 -6.00 -13.43
C ALA A 389 -18.33 -5.93 -12.38
N LEU A 390 -17.27 -5.16 -12.64
CA LEU A 390 -16.18 -4.92 -11.69
C LEU A 390 -16.71 -4.26 -10.40
N LEU A 391 -17.45 -3.17 -10.53
CA LEU A 391 -17.96 -2.40 -9.38
C LEU A 391 -18.97 -3.21 -8.56
N LEU A 392 -19.87 -3.96 -9.21
CA LEU A 392 -20.79 -4.87 -8.53
C LEU A 392 -20.02 -5.94 -7.74
N GLY A 393 -18.96 -6.51 -8.30
CA GLY A 393 -18.11 -7.48 -7.61
C GLY A 393 -17.46 -6.88 -6.36
N LEU A 394 -16.84 -5.71 -6.50
CA LEU A 394 -16.17 -5.02 -5.39
C LEU A 394 -17.13 -4.61 -4.26
N VAL A 395 -18.29 -4.02 -4.60
CA VAL A 395 -19.31 -3.64 -3.63
C VAL A 395 -19.93 -4.86 -2.95
N THR A 396 -20.07 -5.99 -3.66
CA THR A 396 -20.57 -7.24 -3.07
C THR A 396 -19.55 -7.85 -2.10
N GLN A 397 -18.27 -7.89 -2.47
CA GLN A 397 -17.20 -8.42 -1.63
C GLN A 397 -17.05 -7.62 -0.32
N ALA A 398 -17.24 -6.31 -0.37
CA ALA A 398 -17.09 -5.44 0.79
C ALA A 398 -18.19 -5.60 1.86
N LYS A 399 -19.26 -6.38 1.59
CA LYS A 399 -20.37 -6.55 2.53
C LYS A 399 -20.03 -7.57 3.62
N GLY A 400 -19.58 -7.07 4.77
CA GLY A 400 -19.96 -7.65 6.07
C GLY A 400 -21.42 -7.31 6.37
N GLU A 401 -22.16 -8.23 7.00
CA GLU A 401 -23.55 -8.01 7.40
C GLU A 401 -23.63 -6.79 8.34
N GLY A 402 -24.20 -5.66 7.87
CA GLY A 402 -24.54 -4.51 8.74
C GLY A 402 -23.79 -3.18 8.54
N HIS A 403 -23.07 -2.95 7.43
CA HIS A 403 -22.29 -1.72 7.27
C HIS A 403 -23.08 -0.41 7.02
N VAL A 404 -22.47 0.68 7.49
CA VAL A 404 -22.91 2.09 7.62
C VAL A 404 -23.47 2.76 6.35
N LEU A 405 -23.21 2.20 5.16
CA LEU A 405 -23.80 2.64 3.87
C LEU A 405 -25.32 2.78 3.90
N LEU A 406 -25.99 1.98 4.74
CA LEU A 406 -27.45 1.95 4.80
C LEU A 406 -28.07 3.23 5.39
N ARG A 407 -27.27 4.19 5.88
CA ARG A 407 -27.78 5.42 6.52
C ARG A 407 -27.69 6.70 5.67
N ARG A 408 -26.83 6.77 4.65
CA ARG A 408 -26.78 7.92 3.72
C ARG A 408 -27.63 7.66 2.49
N ARG A 409 -28.39 8.66 2.05
CA ARG A 409 -29.22 8.59 0.85
C ARG A 409 -28.39 8.28 -0.39
N VAL A 410 -28.96 7.56 -1.36
CA VAL A 410 -28.28 7.24 -2.63
C VAL A 410 -27.87 8.49 -3.41
N ASP A 411 -28.61 9.59 -3.28
CA ASP A 411 -28.29 10.87 -3.93
C ASP A 411 -27.39 11.80 -3.10
N ALA A 412 -27.01 11.39 -1.88
CA ALA A 412 -26.07 12.15 -1.07
C ALA A 412 -24.71 12.18 -1.79
N ARG A 413 -24.28 13.38 -2.17
CA ARG A 413 -22.93 13.58 -2.70
C ARG A 413 -21.98 13.75 -1.53
N GLY A 414 -21.01 12.87 -1.47
CA GLY A 414 -19.86 13.00 -0.59
C GLY A 414 -18.77 13.90 -1.18
N HIS A 415 -17.78 14.23 -0.35
CA HIS A 415 -16.65 15.04 -0.75
C HIS A 415 -15.51 14.13 -1.24
N PRO A 416 -14.97 14.34 -2.46
CA PRO A 416 -13.84 13.55 -2.96
C PRO A 416 -12.66 13.58 -1.97
N GLY A 417 -12.29 12.42 -1.43
CA GLY A 417 -11.17 12.24 -0.48
C GLY A 417 -11.55 12.30 1.01
N LEU A 418 -12.82 12.55 1.35
CA LEU A 418 -13.38 12.37 2.70
C LEU A 418 -14.38 11.21 2.76
N ASP A 419 -14.77 10.69 1.62
CA ASP A 419 -15.67 9.55 1.49
C ASP A 419 -14.93 8.24 1.75
N GLU A 420 -15.62 7.31 2.42
CA GLU A 420 -15.10 5.97 2.64
C GLU A 420 -14.92 5.26 1.28
N PRO A 421 -13.90 4.39 1.13
CA PRO A 421 -13.64 3.67 -0.13
C PRO A 421 -14.88 3.03 -0.76
N LEU A 422 -15.76 2.47 0.06
CA LEU A 422 -17.00 1.85 -0.38
C LEU A 422 -18.03 2.86 -0.95
N GLU A 423 -18.12 4.06 -0.38
CA GLU A 423 -18.98 5.14 -0.90
C GLU A 423 -18.49 5.62 -2.28
N ILE A 424 -17.17 5.67 -2.48
CA ILE A 424 -16.57 6.01 -3.77
C ILE A 424 -16.97 4.99 -4.83
N LEU A 425 -16.85 3.68 -4.53
CA LEU A 425 -17.29 2.62 -5.44
C LEU A 425 -18.79 2.70 -5.74
N TYR A 426 -19.61 2.92 -4.71
CA TYR A 426 -21.06 3.00 -4.84
C TYR A 426 -21.50 4.19 -5.69
N ALA A 427 -20.87 5.36 -5.52
CA ALA A 427 -21.13 6.54 -6.32
C ALA A 427 -20.79 6.32 -7.80
N HIS A 428 -19.64 5.70 -8.10
CA HIS A 428 -19.27 5.34 -9.48
C HIS A 428 -20.23 4.33 -10.10
N LEU A 429 -20.67 3.32 -9.34
CA LEU A 429 -21.64 2.33 -9.79
C LEU A 429 -22.99 2.98 -10.09
N ARG A 430 -23.48 3.84 -9.19
CA ARG A 430 -24.72 4.61 -9.35
C ARG A 430 -24.68 5.43 -10.63
N ASP A 431 -23.64 6.23 -10.82
CA ASP A 431 -23.55 7.16 -11.95
C ASP A 431 -23.48 6.42 -13.29
N LEU A 432 -22.76 5.28 -13.33
CA LEU A 432 -22.68 4.43 -14.50
C LEU A 432 -24.03 3.77 -14.83
N LEU A 433 -24.73 3.24 -13.81
CA LEU A 433 -26.06 2.65 -13.99
C LEU A 433 -27.13 3.67 -14.40
N LEU A 434 -27.06 4.91 -13.90
CA LEU A 434 -27.94 5.99 -14.33
C LEU A 434 -27.73 6.31 -15.81
N ALA A 435 -26.45 6.44 -16.24
CA ALA A 435 -26.14 6.66 -17.64
C ALA A 435 -26.65 5.51 -18.54
N GLU A 436 -26.45 4.26 -18.11
CA GLU A 436 -26.93 3.09 -18.85
C GLU A 436 -28.46 3.01 -18.93
N ALA A 437 -29.15 3.21 -17.81
CA ALA A 437 -30.61 3.17 -17.74
C ALA A 437 -31.29 4.28 -18.55
N ALA A 438 -30.59 5.38 -18.83
CA ALA A 438 -31.11 6.48 -19.64
C ALA A 438 -31.25 6.15 -21.14
N HIS A 439 -30.60 5.08 -21.64
CA HIS A 439 -30.61 4.77 -23.08
C HIS A 439 -31.97 4.29 -23.60
N SER A 440 -32.71 3.49 -22.82
CA SER A 440 -34.03 2.98 -23.21
C SER A 440 -34.85 2.47 -22.02
N PRO A 441 -36.19 2.38 -22.14
CA PRO A 441 -37.04 1.75 -21.12
C PRO A 441 -36.65 0.28 -20.83
N GLU A 442 -36.21 -0.47 -21.86
CA GLU A 442 -35.71 -1.83 -21.73
C GLU A 442 -34.38 -1.91 -20.97
N ALA A 443 -33.49 -0.93 -21.15
CA ALA A 443 -32.25 -0.84 -20.39
C ALA A 443 -32.53 -0.58 -18.90
N LEU A 444 -33.42 0.37 -18.59
CA LEU A 444 -33.90 0.61 -17.23
C LEU A 444 -34.51 -0.66 -16.62
N ARG A 445 -35.38 -1.37 -17.35
CA ARG A 445 -36.01 -2.61 -16.88
C ARG A 445 -34.98 -3.69 -16.55
N THR A 446 -33.98 -3.86 -17.42
CA THR A 446 -32.89 -4.82 -17.21
C THR A 446 -32.06 -4.46 -15.99
N ALA A 447 -31.62 -3.20 -15.88
CA ALA A 447 -30.82 -2.72 -14.75
C ALA A 447 -31.54 -2.89 -13.40
N VAL A 448 -32.82 -2.53 -13.32
CA VAL A 448 -33.65 -2.72 -12.11
C VAL A 448 -33.73 -4.20 -11.74
N LYS A 449 -34.04 -5.06 -12.71
CA LYS A 449 -34.16 -6.51 -12.48
C LYS A 449 -32.82 -7.11 -12.01
N ASP A 450 -31.71 -6.70 -12.62
CA ASP A 450 -30.38 -7.23 -12.29
C ASP A 450 -29.94 -6.82 -10.89
N LEU A 451 -30.23 -5.57 -10.47
CA LEU A 451 -29.97 -5.08 -9.11
C LEU A 451 -30.80 -5.83 -8.06
N GLU A 452 -32.11 -5.95 -8.29
CA GLU A 452 -33.02 -6.63 -7.37
C GLU A 452 -32.71 -8.13 -7.25
N SER A 453 -32.21 -8.76 -8.33
CA SER A 453 -31.81 -10.17 -8.30
C SER A 453 -30.68 -10.47 -7.31
N LYS A 454 -29.97 -9.45 -6.83
CA LYS A 454 -28.92 -9.59 -5.82
C LYS A 454 -29.46 -9.77 -4.40
N GLY A 455 -30.75 -9.53 -4.17
CA GLY A 455 -31.42 -9.80 -2.89
C GLY A 455 -30.83 -9.00 -1.71
N SER A 456 -30.48 -7.74 -1.92
CA SER A 456 -29.86 -6.91 -0.87
C SER A 456 -30.37 -5.47 -0.93
N ALA A 457 -30.72 -4.93 0.24
CA ALA A 457 -31.23 -3.57 0.39
C ALA A 457 -30.36 -2.51 -0.30
N THR A 458 -29.02 -2.65 -0.28
CA THR A 458 -28.11 -1.72 -0.98
C THR A 458 -28.40 -1.60 -2.48
N PHE A 459 -28.69 -2.73 -3.14
CA PHE A 459 -28.97 -2.78 -4.58
C PHE A 459 -30.42 -2.43 -4.87
N ASP A 460 -31.34 -2.79 -3.97
CA ASP A 460 -32.74 -2.33 -4.06
C ASP A 460 -32.84 -0.81 -3.98
N ARG A 461 -32.06 -0.17 -3.09
CA ARG A 461 -31.95 1.29 -3.00
C ARG A 461 -31.43 1.92 -4.30
N LEU A 462 -30.44 1.31 -4.96
CA LEU A 462 -30.01 1.75 -6.30
C LEU A 462 -31.15 1.61 -7.32
N ALA A 463 -31.86 0.49 -7.33
CA ALA A 463 -32.95 0.25 -8.27
C ALA A 463 -34.07 1.29 -8.10
N LEU A 464 -34.45 1.59 -6.85
CA LEU A 464 -35.40 2.65 -6.53
C LEU A 464 -34.91 4.03 -6.95
N HIS A 465 -33.61 4.30 -6.80
CA HIS A 465 -33.02 5.55 -7.28
C HIS A 465 -33.04 5.65 -8.82
N LEU A 466 -32.76 4.56 -9.55
CA LEU A 466 -32.90 4.54 -11.02
C LEU A 466 -34.34 4.82 -11.45
N LEU A 467 -35.33 4.21 -10.78
CA LEU A 467 -36.75 4.47 -11.03
C LEU A 467 -37.15 5.90 -10.64
N ARG A 468 -36.60 6.44 -9.56
CA ARG A 468 -36.81 7.84 -9.19
C ARG A 468 -36.34 8.78 -10.28
N VAL A 469 -35.21 8.52 -10.94
CA VAL A 469 -34.65 9.42 -11.98
C VAL A 469 -35.27 9.18 -13.35
N HIS A 470 -35.39 7.93 -13.79
CA HIS A 470 -35.79 7.55 -15.15
C HIS A 470 -37.17 6.89 -15.25
N GLY A 471 -37.87 6.62 -14.14
CA GLY A 471 -39.12 5.86 -14.11
C GLY A 471 -40.30 6.48 -14.87
N ALA A 472 -40.22 7.75 -15.28
CA ALA A 472 -41.24 8.37 -16.13
C ALA A 472 -41.43 7.64 -17.47
N VAL A 473 -40.38 7.00 -18.02
CA VAL A 473 -40.47 6.22 -19.26
C VAL A 473 -40.92 4.76 -19.05
N ALA A 474 -41.10 4.34 -17.79
CA ALA A 474 -41.47 2.98 -17.41
C ALA A 474 -42.36 3.01 -16.14
N THR A 475 -43.48 3.72 -16.20
CA THR A 475 -44.40 3.92 -15.07
C THR A 475 -44.90 2.60 -14.48
N ASN A 476 -45.04 1.55 -15.30
CA ASN A 476 -45.41 0.22 -14.83
C ASN A 476 -44.44 -0.35 -13.77
N LEU A 477 -43.12 -0.08 -13.91
CA LEU A 477 -42.13 -0.51 -12.93
C LEU A 477 -42.25 0.28 -11.63
N VAL A 478 -42.52 1.60 -11.74
CA VAL A 478 -42.77 2.46 -10.58
C VAL A 478 -43.98 1.96 -9.82
N VAL A 479 -45.10 1.70 -10.49
CA VAL A 479 -46.35 1.24 -9.87
C VAL A 479 -46.16 -0.10 -9.17
N GLU A 480 -45.46 -1.05 -9.80
CA GLU A 480 -45.20 -2.37 -9.22
C GLU A 480 -44.44 -2.28 -7.88
N ARG A 481 -43.42 -1.39 -7.78
CA ARG A 481 -42.67 -1.19 -6.53
C ARG A 481 -43.40 -0.29 -5.53
N ALA A 482 -44.07 0.76 -6.00
CA ALA A 482 -44.82 1.69 -5.16
C ALA A 482 -46.11 1.09 -4.60
N SER A 483 -46.58 -0.02 -5.16
CA SER A 483 -47.74 -0.78 -4.68
C SER A 483 -47.34 -2.07 -3.96
N ASP A 484 -46.05 -2.28 -3.67
CA ASP A 484 -45.54 -3.45 -2.94
C ASP A 484 -45.52 -3.14 -1.43
N PRO A 485 -46.40 -3.78 -0.64
CA PRO A 485 -46.51 -3.50 0.79
C PRO A 485 -45.20 -3.77 1.54
N GLY A 486 -44.45 -4.81 1.15
CA GLY A 486 -43.22 -5.19 1.81
C GLY A 486 -42.10 -4.16 1.64
N ARG A 487 -42.04 -3.50 0.48
CA ARG A 487 -41.08 -2.41 0.23
C ARG A 487 -41.49 -1.10 0.88
N LEU A 488 -42.79 -0.81 0.95
CA LEU A 488 -43.32 0.38 1.62
C LEU A 488 -43.08 0.35 3.14
N SER A 489 -43.10 -0.83 3.75
CA SER A 489 -42.80 -1.02 5.19
C SER A 489 -41.32 -1.30 5.47
N ALA A 490 -40.47 -1.50 4.45
CA ALA A 490 -39.07 -1.79 4.64
C ALA A 490 -38.30 -0.55 5.13
N GLY A 491 -37.92 -0.55 6.42
CA GLY A 491 -37.17 0.55 7.03
C GLY A 491 -35.91 0.94 6.25
N ASP A 492 -35.12 -0.03 5.78
CA ASP A 492 -33.87 0.23 5.04
C ASP A 492 -34.08 0.90 3.67
N LEU A 493 -35.31 0.89 3.14
CA LEU A 493 -35.66 1.47 1.85
C LEU A 493 -36.47 2.78 1.96
N ASP A 494 -36.86 3.19 3.17
CA ASP A 494 -37.84 4.26 3.39
C ASP A 494 -37.50 5.58 2.69
N ASP A 495 -36.24 6.01 2.74
CA ASP A 495 -35.79 7.24 2.08
C ASP A 495 -35.94 7.15 0.55
N GLU A 496 -35.37 6.12 -0.07
CA GLU A 496 -35.42 5.94 -1.52
C GLU A 496 -36.83 5.66 -2.04
N MET A 497 -37.65 4.89 -1.29
CA MET A 497 -39.06 4.68 -1.60
C MET A 497 -39.85 5.98 -1.54
N THR A 498 -39.70 6.75 -0.47
CA THR A 498 -40.35 8.05 -0.29
C THR A 498 -40.00 8.98 -1.46
N LEU A 499 -38.72 9.07 -1.82
CA LEU A 499 -38.25 9.96 -2.88
C LEU A 499 -38.71 9.49 -4.28
N MET A 500 -38.69 8.18 -4.55
CA MET A 500 -39.20 7.62 -5.80
C MET A 500 -40.69 7.90 -5.98
N VAL A 501 -41.50 7.59 -4.96
CA VAL A 501 -42.94 7.83 -4.99
C VAL A 501 -43.22 9.33 -5.15
N ARG A 502 -42.61 10.20 -4.35
CA ARG A 502 -42.79 11.66 -4.47
C ARG A 502 -42.56 12.16 -5.89
N ASP A 503 -41.44 11.76 -6.50
CA ASP A 503 -40.99 12.32 -7.77
C ASP A 503 -41.70 11.69 -8.99
N ARG A 504 -42.26 10.48 -8.88
CA ARG A 504 -42.91 9.74 -9.99
C ARG A 504 -44.41 9.56 -9.87
N PHE A 505 -45.01 9.74 -8.69
CA PHE A 505 -46.46 9.71 -8.51
C PHE A 505 -47.23 10.66 -9.47
N PRO A 506 -46.72 11.88 -9.78
CA PRO A 506 -47.37 12.76 -10.75
C PRO A 506 -47.45 12.17 -12.17
N ASP A 507 -46.53 11.28 -12.54
CA ASP A 507 -46.47 10.68 -13.89
C ASP A 507 -47.47 9.52 -14.06
N LEU A 508 -48.08 9.05 -12.97
CA LEU A 508 -48.97 7.89 -12.98
C LEU A 508 -50.39 8.24 -13.46
N GLU A 509 -51.05 7.27 -14.09
CA GLU A 509 -52.48 7.36 -14.42
C GLU A 509 -53.36 7.29 -13.16
N ALA A 510 -54.59 7.79 -13.23
CA ALA A 510 -55.49 7.84 -12.08
C ALA A 510 -55.74 6.46 -11.43
N ALA A 511 -55.86 5.41 -12.24
CA ALA A 511 -56.04 4.04 -11.73
C ALA A 511 -54.80 3.55 -10.96
N ASP A 512 -53.61 3.86 -11.45
CA ASP A 512 -52.35 3.49 -10.82
C ASP A 512 -52.08 4.32 -9.56
N ARG A 513 -52.45 5.60 -9.53
CA ARG A 513 -52.40 6.44 -8.33
C ARG A 513 -53.26 5.87 -7.21
N GLU A 514 -54.48 5.42 -7.52
CA GLU A 514 -55.35 4.78 -6.54
C GLU A 514 -54.80 3.43 -6.08
N ARG A 515 -54.13 2.67 -6.95
CA ARG A 515 -53.46 1.43 -6.57
C ARG A 515 -52.34 1.66 -5.55
N VAL A 516 -51.45 2.61 -5.84
CA VAL A 516 -50.35 3.00 -4.95
C VAL A 516 -50.91 3.53 -3.62
N PHE A 517 -51.94 4.37 -3.68
CA PHE A 517 -52.58 4.91 -2.48
C PHE A 517 -53.24 3.81 -1.62
N GLY A 518 -53.89 2.83 -2.26
CA GLY A 518 -54.46 1.66 -1.59
C GLY A 518 -53.40 0.87 -0.82
N ALA A 519 -52.25 0.62 -1.44
CA ALA A 519 -51.13 -0.06 -0.78
C ALA A 519 -50.54 0.75 0.38
N ILE A 520 -50.38 2.07 0.22
CA ILE A 520 -49.95 2.95 1.31
C ILE A 520 -50.93 2.84 2.49
N ARG A 521 -52.24 2.91 2.23
CA ARG A 521 -53.26 2.81 3.29
C ARG A 521 -53.19 1.46 4.00
N GLU A 522 -53.07 0.36 3.25
CA GLU A 522 -52.94 -1.00 3.80
C GLU A 522 -51.76 -1.10 4.80
N THR A 523 -50.57 -0.62 4.41
CA THR A 523 -49.36 -0.65 5.25
C THR A 523 -49.41 0.27 6.48
N THR A 524 -50.43 1.13 6.58
CA THR A 524 -50.63 2.05 7.72
C THR A 524 -51.76 1.61 8.65
N THR A 525 -52.39 0.45 8.38
CA THR A 525 -53.45 -0.08 9.24
C THR A 525 -52.87 -0.62 10.57
N PRO A 526 -53.61 -0.52 11.69
CA PRO A 526 -53.19 -1.09 12.96
C PRO A 526 -52.94 -2.61 12.88
N GLU A 527 -53.70 -3.32 12.04
CA GLU A 527 -53.55 -4.75 11.80
C GLU A 527 -52.19 -5.06 11.15
N TRP A 528 -51.82 -4.31 10.10
CA TRP A 528 -50.52 -4.46 9.44
C TRP A 528 -49.36 -4.15 10.38
N LEU A 529 -49.45 -3.03 11.11
CA LEU A 529 -48.39 -2.61 12.04
C LEU A 529 -48.21 -3.61 13.18
N ARG A 530 -49.28 -4.25 13.65
CA ARG A 530 -49.18 -5.31 14.66
C ARG A 530 -48.37 -6.51 14.15
N GLU A 531 -48.53 -6.87 12.88
CA GLU A 531 -47.76 -7.93 12.22
C GLU A 531 -46.31 -7.49 11.97
N GLU A 532 -46.08 -6.29 11.43
CA GLU A 532 -44.75 -5.73 11.15
C GLU A 532 -43.86 -5.66 12.41
N PHE A 533 -44.44 -5.24 13.54
CA PHE A 533 -43.73 -5.10 14.80
C PHE A 533 -43.78 -6.37 15.66
N ASP A 534 -44.34 -7.48 15.17
CA ASP A 534 -44.50 -8.74 15.91
C ASP A 534 -45.09 -8.53 17.32
N GLY A 535 -46.08 -7.65 17.44
CA GLY A 535 -46.72 -7.32 18.71
C GLY A 535 -45.84 -6.59 19.75
N ARG A 536 -44.66 -6.05 19.36
CA ARG A 536 -43.70 -5.42 20.30
C ARG A 536 -44.11 -4.03 20.82
N LEU A 537 -45.13 -3.41 20.23
CA LEU A 537 -45.68 -2.12 20.69
C LEU A 537 -46.95 -2.35 21.51
N ASP A 538 -47.26 -1.39 22.40
CA ASP A 538 -48.52 -1.42 23.16
C ASP A 538 -49.72 -1.24 22.22
N ASP A 539 -50.85 -1.89 22.52
CA ASP A 539 -52.05 -1.88 21.66
C ASP A 539 -52.60 -0.46 21.38
N GLY A 540 -52.32 0.49 22.27
CA GLY A 540 -52.70 1.90 22.11
C GLY A 540 -51.85 2.69 21.10
N ASP A 541 -50.67 2.18 20.73
CA ASP A 541 -49.69 2.91 19.92
C ASP A 541 -49.80 2.64 18.42
N TYR A 542 -50.43 1.53 18.00
CA TYR A 542 -50.56 1.17 16.59
C TYR A 542 -51.42 2.17 15.80
N VAL A 543 -52.50 2.68 16.40
CA VAL A 543 -53.40 3.64 15.73
C VAL A 543 -52.70 4.99 15.51
N PRO A 544 -52.08 5.64 16.53
CA PRO A 544 -51.28 6.84 16.32
C PRO A 544 -50.11 6.65 15.34
N LEU A 545 -49.41 5.52 15.40
CA LEU A 545 -48.29 5.23 14.50
C LEU A 545 -48.75 5.11 13.03
N GLY A 546 -49.87 4.42 12.80
CA GLY A 546 -50.49 4.31 11.48
C GLY A 546 -50.94 5.65 10.93
N GLU A 547 -51.63 6.45 11.75
CA GLU A 547 -52.03 7.81 11.39
C GLU A 547 -50.83 8.71 11.07
N HIS A 548 -49.73 8.59 11.81
CA HIS A 548 -48.50 9.35 11.57
C HIS A 548 -47.81 8.95 10.26
N ARG A 549 -47.69 7.63 9.98
CA ARG A 549 -47.14 7.12 8.71
C ARG A 549 -48.00 7.52 7.52
N LEU A 550 -49.33 7.44 7.65
CA LEU A 550 -50.26 7.87 6.61
C LEU A 550 -50.17 9.38 6.36
N LEU A 551 -50.06 10.18 7.43
CA LEU A 551 -49.86 11.62 7.34
C LEU A 551 -48.57 11.98 6.59
N LYS A 552 -47.45 11.28 6.84
CA LYS A 552 -46.19 11.45 6.09
C LYS A 552 -46.41 11.30 4.58
N TRP A 553 -47.08 10.22 4.15
CA TRP A 553 -47.36 9.96 2.74
C TRP A 553 -48.33 10.97 2.12
N LEU A 554 -49.42 11.30 2.82
CA LEU A 554 -50.38 12.31 2.37
C LEU A 554 -49.73 13.69 2.24
N HIS A 555 -48.88 14.08 3.18
CA HIS A 555 -48.15 15.33 3.14
C HIS A 555 -47.19 15.42 1.94
N LEU A 556 -46.54 14.29 1.61
CA LEU A 556 -45.67 14.14 0.46
C LEU A 556 -46.41 14.29 -0.87
N LEU A 557 -47.64 13.77 -0.93
CA LEU A 557 -48.47 13.69 -2.14
C LEU A 557 -49.57 14.77 -2.22
N ARG A 558 -49.56 15.75 -1.30
CA ARG A 558 -50.62 16.76 -1.09
C ARG A 558 -51.11 17.47 -2.36
N ASP A 559 -50.23 17.66 -3.35
CA ASP A 559 -50.54 18.38 -4.58
C ASP A 559 -51.33 17.52 -5.61
N HIS A 560 -51.52 16.23 -5.31
CA HIS A 560 -52.15 15.24 -6.21
C HIS A 560 -53.26 14.41 -5.55
N LEU A 561 -53.71 14.81 -4.37
CA LEU A 561 -54.77 14.11 -3.63
C LEU A 561 -56.15 14.34 -4.24
N THR A 562 -57.02 13.33 -4.17
CA THR A 562 -58.46 13.49 -4.44
C THR A 562 -59.14 14.28 -3.33
N THR A 563 -60.37 14.75 -3.56
CA THR A 563 -61.12 15.53 -2.56
C THR A 563 -61.35 14.78 -1.25
N ASP A 564 -61.44 13.45 -1.28
CA ASP A 564 -61.60 12.64 -0.07
C ASP A 564 -60.28 12.46 0.68
N GLN A 565 -59.20 12.20 -0.06
CA GLN A 565 -57.84 12.10 0.48
C GLN A 565 -57.36 13.44 1.08
N GLN A 566 -57.73 14.56 0.45
CA GLN A 566 -57.42 15.90 0.95
C GLN A 566 -58.11 16.18 2.29
N ARG A 567 -59.38 15.78 2.44
CA ARG A 567 -60.11 15.89 3.72
C ARG A 567 -59.49 15.01 4.81
N GLU A 568 -59.03 13.81 4.45
CA GLU A 568 -58.31 12.92 5.36
C GLU A 568 -56.97 13.53 5.80
N TYR A 569 -56.20 14.09 4.87
CA TYR A 569 -54.97 14.80 5.14
C TYR A 569 -55.16 15.98 6.10
N GLU A 570 -56.16 16.83 5.85
CA GLU A 570 -56.47 17.98 6.73
C GLU A 570 -56.88 17.55 8.15
N ARG A 571 -57.65 16.46 8.26
CA ARG A 571 -58.02 15.86 9.56
C ARG A 571 -56.78 15.39 10.33
N LEU A 572 -55.89 14.65 9.66
CA LEU A 572 -54.68 14.10 10.29
C LEU A 572 -53.67 15.20 10.64
N LEU A 573 -53.51 16.20 9.76
CA LEU A 573 -52.66 17.36 9.99
C LEU A 573 -53.12 18.17 11.21
N ALA A 574 -54.44 18.33 11.40
CA ALA A 574 -55.00 19.02 12.56
C ALA A 574 -54.80 18.23 13.87
N ALA A 575 -54.79 16.90 13.80
CA ALA A 575 -54.62 16.03 14.97
C ALA A 575 -53.16 15.88 15.42
N HIS A 576 -52.23 15.75 14.46
CA HIS A 576 -50.83 15.37 14.73
C HIS A 576 -49.81 16.47 14.43
N GLY A 577 -50.22 17.57 13.77
CA GLY A 577 -49.32 18.61 13.28
C GLY A 577 -48.56 18.21 12.02
N PRO A 578 -47.79 19.13 11.40
CA PRO A 578 -47.01 18.82 10.21
C PRO A 578 -45.92 17.77 10.51
N PRO A 579 -45.69 16.79 9.62
CA PRO A 579 -44.58 15.86 9.78
C PRO A 579 -43.24 16.60 9.75
N ALA A 580 -42.25 16.12 10.50
CA ALA A 580 -40.92 16.72 10.57
C ALA A 580 -40.28 16.83 9.17
N ALA A 581 -39.69 17.98 8.86
CA ALA A 581 -39.00 18.23 7.61
C ALA A 581 -37.65 17.49 7.59
N GLY A 582 -37.67 16.25 7.11
CA GLY A 582 -36.51 15.36 7.05
C GLY A 582 -36.76 14.13 7.88
N GLY A 583 -36.56 12.95 7.28
CA GLY A 583 -36.69 11.68 7.97
C GLY A 583 -35.94 11.72 9.29
N SER A 584 -36.66 11.44 10.37
CA SER A 584 -36.10 11.27 11.71
C SER A 584 -35.16 10.07 11.68
N ARG A 585 -33.88 10.32 11.43
CA ARG A 585 -32.81 9.35 11.64
C ARG A 585 -31.70 10.01 12.43
N LEU A 586 -31.40 9.41 13.58
CA LEU A 586 -30.23 9.70 14.39
C LEU A 586 -28.99 9.70 13.49
N GLN A 587 -28.32 10.85 13.43
CA GLN A 587 -27.12 11.04 12.63
C GLN A 587 -25.96 10.34 13.34
N PHE A 588 -25.51 9.21 12.79
CA PHE A 588 -24.36 8.46 13.29
C PHE A 588 -23.15 8.80 12.42
N GLY A 589 -22.07 9.21 13.06
CA GLY A 589 -20.84 9.62 12.39
C GLY A 589 -20.15 10.74 13.17
N PRO A 590 -19.03 11.26 12.67
CA PRO A 590 -18.37 12.37 13.31
C PRO A 590 -19.26 13.62 13.29
N ASN A 591 -20.09 13.78 14.31
CA ASN A 591 -21.02 14.90 14.40
C ASN A 591 -20.23 16.17 14.71
N PRO A 592 -20.37 17.23 13.90
CA PRO A 592 -19.65 18.46 14.16
C PRO A 592 -20.35 19.25 15.27
N PRO A 593 -19.62 19.77 16.27
CA PRO A 593 -20.20 20.65 17.28
C PRO A 593 -20.62 22.01 16.70
N ARG A 594 -20.01 22.42 15.58
CA ARG A 594 -20.34 23.62 14.79
C ARG A 594 -20.07 23.37 13.31
N ARG A 595 -20.91 23.95 12.44
CA ARG A 595 -20.76 23.83 10.99
C ARG A 595 -19.73 24.83 10.44
N ALA A 596 -19.25 24.58 9.23
CA ALA A 596 -18.24 25.41 8.56
C ALA A 596 -18.67 26.88 8.42
N ALA A 597 -19.96 27.15 8.20
CA ALA A 597 -20.45 28.54 8.16
C ALA A 597 -20.25 29.25 9.52
N GLU A 598 -20.55 28.57 10.61
CA GLU A 598 -20.42 29.11 11.98
C GLU A 598 -18.95 29.25 12.38
N LEU A 599 -18.08 28.32 11.96
CA LEU A 599 -16.64 28.42 12.17
C LEU A 599 -15.99 29.54 11.33
N ALA A 600 -16.53 29.82 10.15
CA ALA A 600 -16.06 30.91 9.30
C ALA A 600 -16.38 32.29 9.89
N ASP A 601 -17.49 32.40 10.62
CA ASP A 601 -17.97 33.65 11.22
C ASP A 601 -17.25 34.02 12.54
N LEU A 602 -16.55 33.07 13.17
CA LEU A 602 -15.73 33.33 14.36
C LEU A 602 -14.54 34.24 14.04
N GLN A 603 -14.17 35.12 14.97
CA GLN A 603 -12.90 35.85 14.88
C GLN A 603 -11.71 34.92 15.14
N ASP A 604 -10.51 35.26 14.69
CA ASP A 604 -9.34 34.38 14.75
C ASP A 604 -9.00 33.91 16.18
N ASP A 605 -9.00 34.83 17.15
CA ASP A 605 -8.76 34.53 18.57
C ASP A 605 -9.86 33.62 19.16
N GLU A 606 -11.11 33.84 18.77
CA GLU A 606 -12.26 33.06 19.24
C GLU A 606 -12.22 31.63 18.67
N LEU A 607 -11.85 31.50 17.39
CA LEU A 607 -11.69 30.22 16.72
C LEU A 607 -10.55 29.40 17.34
N LEU A 608 -9.39 30.01 17.59
CA LEU A 608 -8.26 29.34 18.22
C LEU A 608 -8.55 28.94 19.67
N THR A 609 -9.29 29.77 20.41
CA THR A 609 -9.74 29.44 21.77
C THR A 609 -10.72 28.26 21.72
N TYR A 610 -11.69 28.31 20.82
CA TYR A 610 -12.67 27.23 20.64
C TYR A 610 -12.01 25.90 20.28
N LEU A 611 -11.06 25.88 19.35
CA LEU A 611 -10.33 24.66 18.96
C LEU A 611 -9.40 24.12 20.06
N ARG A 612 -9.05 24.96 21.05
CA ARG A 612 -8.19 24.59 22.18
C ARG A 612 -8.98 24.01 23.34
N GLU A 613 -10.12 24.61 23.64
CA GLU A 613 -10.91 24.32 24.84
C GLU A 613 -12.02 23.30 24.59
N TRP A 614 -12.44 23.13 23.33
CA TRP A 614 -13.53 22.21 23.03
C TRP A 614 -13.07 20.74 23.11
N GLU A 615 -13.76 19.98 23.96
CA GLU A 615 -13.62 18.53 24.10
C GLU A 615 -15.00 17.87 23.99
N PRO A 616 -15.10 16.65 23.42
CA PRO A 616 -16.36 15.93 23.37
C PRO A 616 -16.84 15.59 24.79
N GLU A 617 -18.12 15.83 25.07
CA GLU A 617 -18.74 15.55 26.38
C GLU A 617 -19.02 14.06 26.59
N SER A 618 -18.96 13.26 25.52
CA SER A 618 -19.24 11.83 25.50
C SER A 618 -18.44 11.13 24.39
N GLU A 619 -18.13 9.86 24.59
CA GLU A 619 -17.61 8.96 23.53
C GLU A 619 -18.74 8.35 22.68
N ASP A 620 -20.00 8.73 22.95
CA ASP A 620 -21.16 8.30 22.19
C ASP A 620 -21.04 8.73 20.71
N PRO A 621 -21.11 7.79 19.74
CA PRO A 621 -21.07 8.07 18.30
C PRO A 621 -22.19 8.99 17.77
N PHE A 622 -23.23 9.27 18.58
CA PHE A 622 -24.29 10.22 18.28
C PHE A 622 -23.97 11.66 18.75
N GLU A 623 -22.94 11.86 19.56
CA GLU A 623 -22.56 13.16 20.12
C GLU A 623 -21.46 13.86 19.30
N PRO A 624 -21.29 15.19 19.45
CA PRO A 624 -20.26 15.92 18.73
C PRO A 624 -18.83 15.41 19.02
N SER A 625 -18.02 15.23 17.97
CA SER A 625 -16.69 14.60 18.05
C SER A 625 -15.57 15.48 17.49
N ARG A 626 -14.32 15.22 17.92
CA ARG A 626 -13.12 15.90 17.38
C ARG A 626 -12.98 15.69 15.87
N ARG A 627 -13.28 14.48 15.38
CA ARG A 627 -13.28 14.17 13.95
C ARG A 627 -14.32 15.01 13.18
N GLY A 628 -15.49 15.28 13.77
CA GLY A 628 -16.53 16.13 13.18
C GLY A 628 -16.10 17.59 13.11
N LEU A 629 -15.53 18.11 14.21
CA LEU A 629 -14.96 19.45 14.24
C LEU A 629 -13.82 19.62 13.22
N GLY A 630 -12.95 18.62 13.09
CA GLY A 630 -11.85 18.62 12.12
C GLY A 630 -12.32 18.68 10.66
N GLN A 631 -13.43 18.02 10.33
CA GLN A 631 -14.04 18.05 8.99
C GLN A 631 -14.53 19.45 8.62
N GLU A 632 -15.31 20.07 9.51
CA GLU A 632 -15.86 21.41 9.26
C GLU A 632 -14.75 22.48 9.24
N LEU A 633 -13.75 22.38 10.14
CA LEU A 633 -12.60 23.28 10.14
C LEU A 633 -11.83 23.22 8.81
N ARG A 634 -11.61 22.01 8.28
CA ARG A 634 -10.94 21.82 6.98
C ARG A 634 -11.74 22.44 5.83
N ALA A 635 -13.07 22.29 5.83
CA ALA A 635 -13.93 22.90 4.82
C ALA A 635 -13.85 24.44 4.84
N VAL A 636 -13.69 25.06 6.01
CA VAL A 636 -13.44 26.51 6.13
C VAL A 636 -12.06 26.90 5.64
N VAL A 637 -11.02 26.12 5.99
CA VAL A 637 -9.64 26.35 5.54
C VAL A 637 -9.53 26.31 4.02
N GLU A 638 -10.19 25.34 3.37
CA GLU A 638 -10.19 25.21 1.91
C GLU A 638 -10.88 26.39 1.22
N ARG A 639 -11.96 26.93 1.80
CA ARG A 639 -12.66 28.11 1.27
C ARG A 639 -11.95 29.42 1.56
N ASN A 640 -11.11 29.47 2.58
CA ASN A 640 -10.52 30.72 3.10
C ASN A 640 -9.00 30.60 3.36
N GLY A 641 -8.28 29.91 2.46
CA GLY A 641 -6.89 29.52 2.69
C GLY A 641 -5.91 30.65 3.01
N ALA A 642 -6.16 31.88 2.54
CA ALA A 642 -5.32 33.04 2.84
C ALA A 642 -5.37 33.44 4.33
N ARG A 643 -6.54 33.34 4.98
CA ARG A 643 -6.73 33.62 6.41
C ARG A 643 -6.02 32.57 7.25
N PHE A 644 -6.26 31.29 6.96
CA PHE A 644 -5.70 30.17 7.73
C PHE A 644 -4.20 29.94 7.49
N GLY A 645 -3.67 30.40 6.35
CA GLY A 645 -2.23 30.44 6.11
C GLY A 645 -1.47 31.36 7.07
N GLN A 646 -2.11 32.45 7.55
CA GLN A 646 -1.51 33.36 8.55
C GLN A 646 -1.51 32.74 9.95
N LEU A 647 -2.54 31.94 10.26
CA LEU A 647 -2.72 31.24 11.54
C LEU A 647 -1.95 29.90 11.63
N ALA A 648 -1.31 29.45 10.54
CA ALA A 648 -0.63 28.15 10.45
C ALA A 648 0.44 27.90 11.54
N ARG A 649 1.10 28.94 12.05
CA ARG A 649 2.07 28.80 13.15
C ARG A 649 1.40 28.54 14.50
N GLU A 650 0.19 29.03 14.70
CA GLU A 650 -0.55 28.92 15.95
C GLU A 650 -1.25 27.56 16.06
N PHE A 651 -1.50 26.88 14.93
CA PHE A 651 -1.99 25.51 14.88
C PHE A 651 -0.99 24.43 15.36
N ARG A 652 0.30 24.73 15.54
CA ARG A 652 1.35 23.75 15.91
C ARG A 652 1.20 23.09 17.29
N GLY A 653 0.19 23.45 18.08
CA GLY A 653 -0.14 22.80 19.36
C GLY A 653 -1.56 22.26 19.43
N HIS A 654 -2.32 22.26 18.34
CA HIS A 654 -3.73 21.89 18.33
C HIS A 654 -3.87 20.45 17.79
N ARG A 655 -4.64 19.60 18.49
CA ARG A 655 -4.97 18.23 18.05
C ARG A 655 -6.45 18.15 17.65
N PRO A 656 -6.82 18.44 16.39
CA PRO A 656 -8.19 18.25 15.92
C PRO A 656 -8.54 16.81 15.51
N GLY A 657 -7.71 15.80 15.79
CA GLY A 657 -8.03 14.42 15.39
C GLY A 657 -6.88 13.42 15.52
N ALA A 658 -6.26 13.33 16.70
CA ALA A 658 -5.26 12.31 16.97
C ALA A 658 -5.82 11.24 17.91
N ASP A 659 -6.74 10.42 17.39
CA ASP A 659 -6.81 9.03 17.80
C ASP A 659 -6.60 8.17 16.56
N HIS A 660 -5.57 7.33 16.65
CA HIS A 660 -4.98 6.44 15.65
C HIS A 660 -4.04 7.07 14.61
N GLY A 661 -2.74 7.01 14.96
CA GLY A 661 -1.72 6.43 14.09
C GLY A 661 -1.47 7.10 12.74
N LEU A 662 -0.94 8.32 12.76
CA LEU A 662 -0.09 8.82 11.68
C LEU A 662 1.20 9.38 12.30
N SER A 663 2.12 8.46 12.62
CA SER A 663 3.57 8.72 12.60
C SER A 663 4.19 7.88 11.52
#